data_AF-A0A2C6XXZ8-F1
#
_entry.id   AF-A0A2C6XXZ8-F1
#
_cell.length_a   1.000
_cell.length_b   1.000
_cell.length_c   1.000
_cell.angle_alpha   90.00
_cell.angle_beta   90.00
_cell.angle_gamma   90.00
#
_symmetry.space_group_name_H-M   'P 1'
#
loop_
_entity.id
_entity.type
_entity.pdbx_description
1 polymer ?
#
loop_
_entity_poly.entity_id
_entity_poly.type
_entity_poly.pdbx_seq_one_letter_code
_entity_poly.pdbx_strand_id
1 'polypeptide(L)'
;MTLSGVYVGNDDQAFTDYTTYMGGTAPQLVYASLGMAHWSNAIADVNFVKNLWANRPAETDIFWSVPLTVWEDATTTWNDATKQWNPPTNSDGAATLAEAANHEFDGYYYQMAQAILLAQPGETTIHIRTGWEFNYSPLTPEGDMKEGGFPWKVTTAEDAANFKLAFINFVQAFKQAAIDAQRGDVFKFEWNVMEGWADSRLPNPEDAFPGAEYVDVIGMDFYWKQNHGSDAAAAFAAMSEAKMRDDDPTQWAHYNLAWNKYMGEKYGVPVGFSEWGVPQDRPLTQDQIEKGQIRVADASAYIEGVLDWFQSANNGAGAEYQIYWNSDDDYQGAMDMVGPLDVTSQAYKNAFDDTPDTEVPPVEGPPVSGEPTNPVMGNSSLAGEHLVGTSGNDMLDGLGGGDTLEGGAGDDTYQVRNAADVALEAANGGIDTVRAGMSWTLGANIENLVLTGTEAASGTGNDLANRLDGNEASNTLDGMGGNDWLTGGDGDDTFVIRKGEGNDTVTDFHPGAASGELIRLDGFSFTDGAAVLAAATQQGEDVVIALGDGQTLTLKGIQLSALTASDFDLVNIPPPGGVPGSDLAPLSGEGEVWRDGTAAAETVNGTANNDVINGQGGGDTLVGGAGDDHYYLNPGDTVVEAANGGIDTVYTWEDGRFLAANVENLVLTGTGWTSGTGNGLNNRIDGNDAPNLIDGKGGNDVLTGNGGSDTFVIARGQGNDLITDFQAGAGGDVIRLDGFSFANFAAVKAAATQVGSNVSIALGNGQTLTLLGQTVGALTSENVVISPAVEHITYAVPTSAAATPTSNATVNGTAAGGETLVGTKNSNNIALDNAMKGNGGGDTLIGGGGGDTYYVVHANDRVIERAFEGIYGNPGVDQVITGLTSYKLGDNVENLVFTGSANHVGTGNRFDNNLVGGTGADTLNGKRGFDFLTGGAGNDTFVLEKGMGHDTVTDFSSGDVVRLENFGLHDFNTAILRAYQSGADVIFNLDGGDGLTLKNVQLSNLHASDFAFVEGTSPLSSAIIKENSGLSSFGSLPTTHIDDGTPGVQETRVGTDGNDIFYHAGGDTVQGGAGDDWYYIDSQGGLLVEYSGPAYGNDTVLMESGSTYYLHPNVESLIMIGTAAMNVEAVTSDLGQRL
;
A
#
# COMPACT_ATOMS: atom_id res chain seq x y z
N MET A 1 -23.38 -7.67 -10.76
CA MET A 1 -23.26 -6.21 -10.54
C MET A 1 -21.79 -5.94 -10.22
N THR A 2 -21.25 -4.76 -10.51
CA THR A 2 -19.92 -4.41 -9.96
C THR A 2 -20.07 -3.76 -8.58
N LEU A 3 -20.89 -2.72 -8.40
CA LEU A 3 -21.20 -2.15 -7.06
C LEU A 3 -22.62 -1.56 -6.96
N SER A 4 -23.35 -1.85 -5.87
CA SER A 4 -24.62 -1.21 -5.51
C SER A 4 -24.45 -0.27 -4.32
N GLY A 5 -24.94 0.96 -4.44
CA GLY A 5 -24.78 1.99 -3.43
C GLY A 5 -26.05 2.71 -3.00
N VAL A 6 -25.92 3.47 -1.92
CA VAL A 6 -26.98 4.30 -1.36
C VAL A 6 -26.43 5.67 -0.96
N TYR A 7 -27.22 6.71 -1.15
CA TYR A 7 -26.90 8.02 -0.59
C TYR A 7 -27.21 8.04 0.91
N VAL A 8 -26.21 8.32 1.74
CA VAL A 8 -26.36 8.42 3.21
C VAL A 8 -26.11 9.82 3.76
N GLY A 9 -25.72 10.76 2.89
CA GLY A 9 -25.39 12.13 3.26
C GLY A 9 -24.10 12.23 4.10
N ASN A 10 -24.16 13.00 5.19
CA ASN A 10 -23.00 13.38 6.00
C ASN A 10 -23.09 12.90 7.47
N ASP A 11 -23.82 11.81 7.74
CA ASP A 11 -24.07 11.29 9.09
C ASP A 11 -23.71 9.78 9.16
N ASP A 12 -22.96 9.36 10.19
CA ASP A 12 -22.54 7.97 10.37
C ASP A 12 -23.69 7.06 10.85
N GLN A 13 -24.77 7.63 11.38
CA GLN A 13 -25.98 6.90 11.76
C GLN A 13 -26.64 6.21 10.55
N ALA A 14 -26.49 6.77 9.35
CA ALA A 14 -27.16 6.27 8.16
C ALA A 14 -26.60 4.93 7.64
N PHE A 15 -25.35 4.55 7.98
CA PHE A 15 -24.82 3.20 7.73
C PHE A 15 -25.56 2.14 8.55
N THR A 16 -25.76 2.44 9.83
CA THR A 16 -26.44 1.55 10.79
C THR A 16 -27.89 1.37 10.38
N ASP A 17 -28.52 2.46 9.96
CA ASP A 17 -29.90 2.45 9.49
C ASP A 17 -30.01 1.56 8.23
N TYR A 18 -29.19 1.80 7.19
CA TYR A 18 -29.24 0.98 5.96
C TYR A 18 -28.98 -0.51 6.23
N THR A 19 -27.94 -0.81 7.01
CA THR A 19 -27.57 -2.20 7.36
C THR A 19 -28.69 -2.90 8.11
N THR A 20 -29.34 -2.19 9.05
CA THR A 20 -30.51 -2.69 9.77
C THR A 20 -31.68 -2.97 8.82
N TYR A 21 -31.90 -2.07 7.84
CA TYR A 21 -32.97 -2.21 6.86
C TYR A 21 -32.78 -3.43 5.95
N MET A 22 -31.57 -3.63 5.43
CA MET A 22 -31.22 -4.76 4.57
C MET A 22 -31.06 -6.08 5.33
N GLY A 23 -31.38 -6.13 6.63
CA GLY A 23 -31.36 -7.37 7.41
C GLY A 23 -29.96 -7.82 7.85
N GLY A 24 -29.01 -6.89 7.91
CA GLY A 24 -27.62 -7.14 8.31
C GLY A 24 -26.59 -6.89 7.21
N THR A 25 -27.02 -6.71 5.96
CA THR A 25 -26.14 -6.48 4.80
C THR A 25 -25.75 -5.01 4.69
N ALA A 26 -24.45 -4.72 4.73
CA ALA A 26 -23.91 -3.37 4.53
C ALA A 26 -23.98 -2.95 3.05
N PRO A 27 -24.05 -1.64 2.73
CA PRO A 27 -24.00 -1.17 1.34
C PRO A 27 -22.58 -1.37 0.77
N GLN A 28 -22.47 -1.70 -0.53
CA GLN A 28 -21.15 -1.85 -1.17
C GLN A 28 -20.50 -0.49 -1.48
N LEU A 29 -21.32 0.54 -1.76
CA LEU A 29 -20.85 1.90 -2.01
C LEU A 29 -21.73 2.92 -1.27
N VAL A 30 -21.09 3.92 -0.69
CA VAL A 30 -21.78 5.03 -0.02
C VAL A 30 -21.35 6.35 -0.62
N TYR A 31 -22.34 7.16 -0.98
CA TYR A 31 -22.11 8.47 -1.56
C TYR A 31 -21.94 9.55 -0.47
N ALA A 32 -20.88 10.36 -0.56
CA ALA A 32 -20.57 11.43 0.40
C ALA A 32 -20.09 12.74 -0.28
N SER A 33 -20.62 13.90 0.13
CA SER A 33 -20.27 15.22 -0.43
C SER A 33 -19.37 16.04 0.49
N LEU A 34 -18.26 16.57 -0.03
CA LEU A 34 -17.27 17.37 0.70
C LEU A 34 -17.35 18.87 0.35
N GLY A 35 -16.93 19.79 1.23
CA GLY A 35 -16.47 21.12 0.80
C GLY A 35 -17.51 22.15 0.31
N MET A 36 -18.82 21.91 0.49
CA MET A 36 -19.86 22.77 -0.12
C MET A 36 -20.03 24.17 0.50
N ALA A 37 -19.44 24.44 1.67
CA ALA A 37 -19.76 25.64 2.47
C ALA A 37 -18.70 26.76 2.44
N HIS A 38 -17.40 26.46 2.35
CA HIS A 38 -16.31 27.46 2.28
C HIS A 38 -14.92 26.82 2.13
N TRP A 39 -13.98 27.45 1.39
CA TRP A 39 -12.58 26.99 1.28
C TRP A 39 -11.81 26.96 2.60
N SER A 40 -12.11 27.88 3.53
CA SER A 40 -11.43 27.94 4.82
C SER A 40 -11.79 26.80 5.78
N ASN A 41 -12.76 25.96 5.42
CA ASN A 41 -13.24 24.85 6.23
C ASN A 41 -12.68 23.48 5.79
N ALA A 42 -11.66 23.45 4.92
CA ALA A 42 -11.00 22.20 4.52
C ALA A 42 -10.59 21.31 5.72
N ILE A 43 -10.26 21.91 6.87
CA ILE A 43 -9.97 21.19 8.13
C ILE A 43 -11.19 20.45 8.70
N ALA A 44 -12.39 21.00 8.58
CA ALA A 44 -13.63 20.33 8.98
C ALA A 44 -13.98 19.19 8.01
N ASP A 45 -13.72 19.37 6.72
CA ASP A 45 -13.91 18.33 5.70
C ASP A 45 -12.92 17.17 5.90
N VAL A 46 -11.66 17.41 6.26
CA VAL A 46 -10.69 16.35 6.58
C VAL A 46 -11.15 15.51 7.77
N ASN A 47 -11.69 16.13 8.82
CA ASN A 47 -12.23 15.40 9.98
C ASN A 47 -13.48 14.60 9.61
N PHE A 48 -14.33 15.15 8.74
CA PHE A 48 -15.49 14.45 8.23
C PHE A 48 -15.09 13.24 7.37
N VAL A 49 -14.15 13.39 6.43
CA VAL A 49 -13.59 12.30 5.62
C VAL A 49 -13.06 11.18 6.51
N LYS A 50 -12.27 11.53 7.53
CA LYS A 50 -11.70 10.56 8.48
C LYS A 50 -12.75 9.86 9.33
N ASN A 51 -13.73 10.60 9.85
CA ASN A 51 -14.78 10.02 10.69
C ASN A 51 -15.69 9.10 9.88
N LEU A 52 -16.07 9.53 8.68
CA LEU A 52 -16.92 8.74 7.79
C LEU A 52 -16.20 7.46 7.37
N TRP A 53 -14.91 7.56 7.03
CA TRP A 53 -14.09 6.39 6.70
C TRP A 53 -13.90 5.43 7.87
N ALA A 54 -13.65 5.95 9.07
CA ALA A 54 -13.42 5.13 10.26
C ALA A 54 -14.69 4.43 10.79
N ASN A 55 -15.87 5.01 10.54
CA ASN A 55 -17.15 4.51 11.05
C ASN A 55 -17.93 3.66 10.03
N ARG A 56 -17.44 3.51 8.79
CA ARG A 56 -18.09 2.68 7.77
C ARG A 56 -17.89 1.18 8.06
N PRO A 57 -18.82 0.30 7.64
CA PRO A 57 -18.58 -1.14 7.59
C PRO A 57 -17.38 -1.47 6.68
N ALA A 58 -16.58 -2.50 7.01
CA ALA A 58 -15.38 -2.84 6.26
C ALA A 58 -15.63 -3.10 4.76
N GLU A 59 -16.81 -3.65 4.42
CA GLU A 59 -17.27 -3.98 3.07
C GLU A 59 -17.81 -2.78 2.26
N THR A 60 -17.85 -1.58 2.85
CA THR A 60 -18.46 -0.40 2.26
C THR A 60 -17.40 0.56 1.72
N ASP A 61 -17.40 0.79 0.41
CA ASP A 61 -16.60 1.85 -0.21
C ASP A 61 -17.29 3.21 -0.16
N ILE A 62 -16.51 4.27 -0.34
CA ILE A 62 -17.03 5.64 -0.37
C ILE A 62 -16.80 6.28 -1.73
N PHE A 63 -17.89 6.76 -2.34
CA PHE A 63 -17.87 7.59 -3.53
C PHE A 63 -17.89 9.06 -3.12
N TRP A 64 -16.75 9.74 -3.29
CA TRP A 64 -16.58 11.13 -2.85
C TRP A 64 -17.00 12.11 -3.94
N SER A 65 -17.91 13.02 -3.59
CA SER A 65 -18.23 14.18 -4.42
C SER A 65 -17.52 15.42 -3.90
N VAL A 66 -16.64 15.96 -4.72
CA VAL A 66 -15.84 17.15 -4.42
C VAL A 66 -16.26 18.28 -5.36
N PRO A 67 -16.68 19.44 -4.83
CA PRO A 67 -17.21 20.54 -5.63
C PRO A 67 -16.13 21.10 -6.56
N LEU A 68 -16.54 21.42 -7.79
CA LEU A 68 -15.63 22.01 -8.78
C LEU A 68 -15.33 23.48 -8.46
N THR A 69 -16.31 24.21 -7.91
CA THR A 69 -16.20 25.59 -7.39
C THR A 69 -17.03 25.76 -6.12
N VAL A 70 -16.96 26.90 -5.42
CA VAL A 70 -17.74 27.12 -4.16
C VAL A 70 -18.56 28.41 -4.17
N TRP A 71 -19.47 28.52 -3.20
CA TRP A 71 -20.14 29.76 -2.82
C TRP A 71 -19.26 30.52 -1.81
N GLU A 72 -18.74 31.71 -2.13
CA GLU A 72 -17.88 32.49 -1.23
C GLU A 72 -18.67 33.33 -0.18
N ASP A 73 -20.00 33.30 -0.19
CA ASP A 73 -20.81 34.02 0.81
C ASP A 73 -21.01 33.18 2.10
N ALA A 74 -20.53 33.72 3.22
CA ALA A 74 -20.61 33.17 4.58
C ALA A 74 -22.04 32.98 5.14
N THR A 75 -23.08 33.20 4.35
CA THR A 75 -24.49 32.97 4.72
C THR A 75 -25.06 31.65 4.22
N THR A 76 -24.28 30.85 3.48
CA THR A 76 -24.65 29.51 3.04
C THR A 76 -24.69 28.56 4.25
N THR A 77 -25.87 28.35 4.82
CA THR A 77 -26.06 27.45 5.97
C THR A 77 -26.73 26.16 5.53
N TRP A 78 -26.16 25.03 5.97
CA TRP A 78 -26.85 23.75 5.96
C TRP A 78 -28.11 23.86 6.81
N ASN A 79 -29.27 23.61 6.22
CA ASN A 79 -30.52 23.59 6.95
C ASN A 79 -30.79 22.17 7.44
N ASP A 80 -30.47 21.90 8.71
CA ASP A 80 -30.68 20.58 9.33
C ASP A 80 -32.13 20.07 9.25
N ALA A 81 -33.11 20.97 9.15
CA ALA A 81 -34.52 20.61 9.08
C ALA A 81 -35.00 20.24 7.68
N THR A 82 -34.35 20.75 6.62
CA THR A 82 -34.71 20.44 5.23
C THR A 82 -33.65 19.61 4.52
N LYS A 83 -32.52 19.32 5.18
CA LYS A 83 -31.35 18.62 4.63
C LYS A 83 -30.91 19.18 3.27
N GLN A 84 -31.05 20.49 3.12
CA GLN A 84 -30.67 21.25 1.92
C GLN A 84 -29.73 22.39 2.31
N TRP A 85 -28.78 22.68 1.42
CA TRP A 85 -28.02 23.92 1.45
C TRP A 85 -28.93 25.06 0.99
N ASN A 86 -29.10 26.09 1.81
CA ASN A 86 -29.77 27.32 1.36
C ASN A 86 -28.79 28.08 0.47
N PRO A 87 -29.02 28.20 -0.86
CA PRO A 87 -28.16 29.00 -1.71
C PRO A 87 -28.23 30.48 -1.29
N PRO A 88 -27.12 31.25 -1.40
CA PRO A 88 -27.16 32.68 -1.11
C PRO A 88 -28.16 33.36 -2.05
N THR A 89 -28.93 34.32 -1.53
CA THR A 89 -29.98 35.02 -2.29
C THR A 89 -29.43 35.94 -3.38
N ASN A 90 -28.10 36.08 -3.48
CA ASN A 90 -27.42 37.01 -4.37
C ASN A 90 -26.21 36.29 -5.01
N SER A 91 -26.09 36.35 -6.33
CA SER A 91 -25.01 35.75 -7.13
C SER A 91 -23.64 36.47 -7.05
N ASP A 92 -23.51 37.49 -6.20
CA ASP A 92 -22.38 38.44 -6.23
C ASP A 92 -21.14 37.99 -5.42
N GLY A 93 -20.97 36.67 -5.23
CA GLY A 93 -19.85 36.11 -4.46
C GLY A 93 -19.71 34.59 -4.60
N ALA A 94 -19.97 34.01 -5.77
CA ALA A 94 -19.64 32.61 -6.05
C ALA A 94 -18.36 32.57 -6.89
N ALA A 95 -17.42 31.71 -6.53
CA ALA A 95 -16.21 31.52 -7.32
C ALA A 95 -16.58 30.89 -8.67
N THR A 96 -15.98 31.39 -9.74
CA THR A 96 -16.40 31.17 -11.13
C THR A 96 -15.71 29.96 -11.76
N LEU A 97 -16.35 29.36 -12.78
CA LEU A 97 -15.70 28.34 -13.62
C LEU A 97 -14.42 28.85 -14.30
N ALA A 98 -14.33 30.15 -14.58
CA ALA A 98 -13.15 30.76 -15.17
C ALA A 98 -11.96 30.76 -14.21
N GLU A 99 -12.17 31.00 -12.91
CA GLU A 99 -11.12 30.95 -11.89
C GLU A 99 -10.60 29.50 -11.71
N ALA A 100 -11.50 28.51 -11.71
CA ALA A 100 -11.11 27.10 -11.68
C ALA A 100 -10.35 26.66 -12.94
N ALA A 101 -10.77 27.13 -14.12
CA ALA A 101 -10.05 26.91 -15.38
C ALA A 101 -8.64 27.56 -15.39
N ASN A 102 -8.41 28.60 -14.58
CA ASN A 102 -7.14 29.32 -14.46
C ASN A 102 -6.28 28.86 -13.27
N HIS A 103 -6.50 27.65 -12.74
CA HIS A 103 -5.71 27.02 -11.68
C HIS A 103 -5.83 27.66 -10.29
N GLU A 104 -6.84 28.51 -10.04
CA GLU A 104 -6.96 29.19 -8.74
C GLU A 104 -7.34 28.24 -7.58
N PHE A 105 -7.73 27.00 -7.90
CA PHE A 105 -8.25 26.01 -6.95
C PHE A 105 -7.35 24.78 -6.79
N ASP A 106 -6.26 24.67 -7.55
CA ASP A 106 -5.43 23.45 -7.60
C ASP A 106 -4.90 23.05 -6.22
N GLY A 107 -4.52 24.03 -5.39
CA GLY A 107 -4.07 23.77 -4.02
C GLY A 107 -5.17 23.18 -3.13
N TYR A 108 -6.43 23.55 -3.32
CA TYR A 108 -7.56 22.98 -2.60
C TYR A 108 -7.84 21.54 -3.07
N TYR A 109 -7.82 21.30 -4.38
CA TYR A 109 -8.00 19.95 -4.95
C TYR A 109 -6.91 19.01 -4.44
N TYR A 110 -5.66 19.46 -4.44
CA TYR A 110 -4.52 18.72 -3.92
C TYR A 110 -4.65 18.39 -2.44
N GLN A 111 -5.04 19.36 -1.60
CA GLN A 111 -5.27 19.13 -0.17
C GLN A 111 -6.41 18.14 0.10
N MET A 112 -7.49 18.20 -0.68
CA MET A 112 -8.60 17.26 -0.57
C MET A 112 -8.18 15.85 -0.97
N ALA A 113 -7.43 15.72 -2.06
CA ALA A 113 -6.86 14.45 -2.50
C ALA A 113 -5.96 13.84 -1.43
N GLN A 114 -5.08 14.64 -0.80
CA GLN A 114 -4.25 14.18 0.31
C GLN A 114 -5.08 13.72 1.52
N ALA A 115 -6.15 14.43 1.87
CA ALA A 115 -7.03 14.05 2.96
C ALA A 115 -7.73 12.71 2.71
N ILE A 116 -8.18 12.49 1.48
CA ILE A 116 -8.81 11.24 1.03
C ILE A 116 -7.78 10.11 1.04
N LEU A 117 -6.58 10.30 0.48
CA LEU A 117 -5.52 9.27 0.46
C LEU A 117 -5.07 8.87 1.86
N LEU A 118 -4.93 9.84 2.77
CA LEU A 118 -4.54 9.61 4.16
C LEU A 118 -5.61 8.84 4.93
N ALA A 119 -6.90 9.08 4.64
CA ALA A 119 -7.97 8.30 5.24
C ALA A 119 -7.97 6.86 4.72
N GLN A 120 -7.54 6.62 3.48
CA GLN A 120 -7.68 5.35 2.76
C GLN A 120 -6.31 4.73 2.38
N PRO A 121 -5.44 4.35 3.34
CA PRO A 121 -4.07 3.94 3.04
C PRO A 121 -3.95 2.62 2.25
N GLY A 122 -4.97 1.74 2.29
CA GLY A 122 -4.96 0.42 1.65
C GLY A 122 -5.78 0.29 0.37
N GLU A 123 -6.54 1.31 -0.01
CA GLU A 123 -7.43 1.19 -1.18
C GLU A 123 -6.69 1.21 -2.50
N THR A 124 -7.11 0.34 -3.42
CA THR A 124 -6.56 0.25 -4.78
C THR A 124 -7.41 1.00 -5.81
N THR A 125 -8.63 1.40 -5.46
CA THR A 125 -9.52 2.22 -6.28
C THR A 125 -10.33 3.16 -5.40
N ILE A 126 -10.36 4.46 -5.75
CA ILE A 126 -11.12 5.48 -5.04
C ILE A 126 -11.97 6.26 -6.04
N HIS A 127 -13.30 6.17 -5.89
CA HIS A 127 -14.24 6.84 -6.78
C HIS A 127 -14.41 8.33 -6.39
N ILE A 128 -14.22 9.22 -7.35
CA ILE A 128 -14.33 10.68 -7.20
C ILE A 128 -15.29 11.24 -8.24
N ARG A 129 -16.26 12.05 -7.81
CA ARG A 129 -17.18 12.81 -8.67
C ARG A 129 -16.93 14.30 -8.47
N THR A 130 -16.92 15.05 -9.56
CA THR A 130 -16.87 16.52 -9.47
C THR A 130 -17.76 17.16 -10.53
N GLY A 131 -18.20 18.40 -10.27
CA GLY A 131 -18.97 19.18 -11.23
C GLY A 131 -20.32 18.57 -11.61
N TRP A 132 -20.96 17.82 -10.71
CA TRP A 132 -22.22 17.10 -10.97
C TRP A 132 -23.38 18.03 -11.34
N GLU A 133 -24.35 17.50 -12.07
CA GLU A 133 -25.55 18.21 -12.56
C GLU A 133 -25.30 19.57 -13.23
N PHE A 134 -24.13 19.78 -13.84
CA PHE A 134 -23.75 21.08 -14.42
C PHE A 134 -24.72 21.57 -15.52
N ASN A 135 -25.44 20.65 -16.16
CA ASN A 135 -26.40 20.92 -17.23
C ASN A 135 -27.83 21.16 -16.73
N TYR A 136 -28.08 21.19 -15.42
CA TYR A 136 -29.41 21.44 -14.87
C TYR A 136 -29.92 22.85 -15.23
N SER A 137 -31.16 22.93 -15.74
CA SER A 137 -31.77 24.16 -16.25
C SER A 137 -32.79 24.77 -15.28
N PRO A 138 -32.46 25.88 -14.59
CA PRO A 138 -33.44 26.65 -13.83
C PRO A 138 -34.09 27.76 -14.67
N LEU A 139 -34.05 27.75 -16.01
CA LEU A 139 -34.61 28.86 -16.79
C LEU A 139 -36.15 28.88 -16.72
N THR A 140 -36.72 30.03 -16.36
CA THR A 140 -38.17 30.26 -16.50
C THR A 140 -38.57 30.27 -17.99
N PRO A 141 -39.87 30.08 -18.30
CA PRO A 141 -40.39 30.25 -19.66
C PRO A 141 -40.03 31.61 -20.29
N GLU A 142 -39.80 32.63 -19.48
CA GLU A 142 -39.41 33.99 -19.87
C GLU A 142 -37.89 34.17 -20.09
N GLY A 143 -37.07 33.18 -19.72
CA GLY A 143 -35.60 33.21 -19.89
C GLY A 143 -34.84 33.80 -18.70
N ASP A 144 -35.53 34.11 -17.60
CA ASP A 144 -34.90 34.55 -16.35
C ASP A 144 -34.47 33.32 -15.52
N MET A 145 -33.40 33.46 -14.72
CA MET A 145 -33.00 32.43 -13.78
C MET A 145 -34.07 32.24 -12.70
N LYS A 146 -34.55 31.01 -12.50
CA LYS A 146 -35.22 30.60 -11.27
C LYS A 146 -34.16 30.46 -10.19
N GLU A 147 -34.43 30.90 -8.97
CA GLU A 147 -33.51 30.73 -7.83
C GLU A 147 -33.20 29.23 -7.63
N GLY A 148 -31.91 28.85 -7.61
CA GLY A 148 -31.43 27.47 -7.41
C GLY A 148 -30.58 26.89 -8.56
N GLY A 149 -29.43 26.28 -8.23
CA GLY A 149 -28.49 25.60 -9.14
C GLY A 149 -27.05 25.71 -8.65
N PHE A 150 -26.15 24.77 -9.02
CA PHE A 150 -24.75 24.73 -8.58
C PHE A 150 -23.88 25.89 -9.13
N PRO A 151 -22.78 26.27 -8.45
CA PRO A 151 -21.94 27.38 -8.89
C PRO A 151 -21.08 27.04 -10.13
N TRP A 152 -21.01 25.77 -10.51
CA TRP A 152 -20.33 25.26 -11.71
C TRP A 152 -21.29 24.93 -12.88
N LYS A 153 -22.49 25.52 -12.91
CA LYS A 153 -23.47 25.31 -13.99
C LYS A 153 -22.97 25.83 -15.35
N VAL A 154 -23.38 25.16 -16.43
CA VAL A 154 -23.03 25.52 -17.81
C VAL A 154 -24.24 26.14 -18.50
N THR A 155 -24.18 27.45 -18.75
CA THR A 155 -25.27 28.19 -19.40
C THR A 155 -24.88 28.80 -20.74
N THR A 156 -23.58 28.89 -21.02
CA THR A 156 -23.02 29.44 -22.25
C THR A 156 -21.92 28.54 -22.81
N ALA A 157 -21.56 28.73 -24.07
CA ALA A 157 -20.43 28.01 -24.68
C ALA A 157 -19.09 28.32 -23.99
N GLU A 158 -18.96 29.50 -23.37
CA GLU A 158 -17.79 29.88 -22.57
C GLU A 158 -17.75 29.10 -21.26
N ASP A 159 -18.90 28.94 -20.59
CA ASP A 159 -19.00 28.09 -19.39
C ASP A 159 -18.63 26.64 -19.71
N ALA A 160 -19.07 26.11 -20.85
CA ALA A 160 -18.74 24.74 -21.28
C ALA A 160 -17.23 24.55 -21.47
N ALA A 161 -16.56 25.53 -22.09
CA ALA A 161 -15.11 25.52 -22.25
C ALA A 161 -14.37 25.64 -20.90
N ASN A 162 -14.84 26.50 -20.00
CA ASN A 162 -14.25 26.67 -18.68
C ASN A 162 -14.48 25.44 -17.79
N PHE A 163 -15.66 24.82 -17.83
CA PHE A 163 -15.96 23.57 -17.13
C PHE A 163 -15.00 22.46 -17.53
N LYS A 164 -14.77 22.30 -18.84
CA LYS A 164 -13.80 21.33 -19.37
C LYS A 164 -12.40 21.55 -18.79
N LEU A 165 -11.89 22.78 -18.81
CA LEU A 165 -10.56 23.09 -18.28
C LEU A 165 -10.47 22.91 -16.77
N ALA A 166 -11.49 23.35 -16.03
CA ALA A 166 -11.58 23.17 -14.59
C ALA A 166 -11.57 21.68 -14.20
N PHE A 167 -12.32 20.84 -14.92
CA PHE A 167 -12.32 19.39 -14.68
C PHE A 167 -10.95 18.76 -14.93
N ILE A 168 -10.26 19.17 -16.00
CA ILE A 168 -8.89 18.70 -16.30
C ILE A 168 -7.92 19.10 -15.17
N ASN A 169 -7.97 20.34 -14.71
CA ASN A 169 -7.12 20.82 -13.62
C ASN A 169 -7.39 20.06 -12.31
N PHE A 170 -8.66 19.78 -12.01
CA PHE A 170 -9.07 18.96 -10.87
C PHE A 170 -8.44 17.55 -10.91
N VAL A 171 -8.58 16.85 -12.04
CA VAL A 171 -8.02 15.49 -12.23
C VAL A 171 -6.50 15.50 -12.09
N GLN A 172 -5.83 16.50 -12.67
CA GLN A 172 -4.37 16.63 -12.59
C GLN A 172 -3.88 16.85 -11.16
N ALA A 173 -4.54 17.70 -10.38
CA ALA A 173 -4.19 17.93 -8.99
C ALA A 173 -4.36 16.67 -8.13
N PHE A 174 -5.43 15.89 -8.33
CA PHE A 174 -5.64 14.62 -7.64
C PHE A 174 -4.60 13.56 -8.02
N LYS A 175 -4.30 13.41 -9.32
CA LYS A 175 -3.25 12.48 -9.79
C LYS A 175 -1.88 12.87 -9.26
N GLN A 176 -1.57 14.17 -9.18
CA GLN A 176 -0.31 14.65 -8.59
C GLN A 176 -0.21 14.28 -7.10
N ALA A 177 -1.29 14.46 -6.33
CA ALA A 177 -1.31 14.07 -4.92
C ALA A 177 -1.09 12.55 -4.72
N ALA A 178 -1.64 11.71 -5.60
CA ALA A 178 -1.42 10.27 -5.56
C ALA A 178 0.03 9.89 -5.92
N ILE A 179 0.65 10.56 -6.89
CA ILE A 179 2.07 10.39 -7.24
C ILE A 179 2.95 10.75 -6.04
N ASP A 180 2.70 11.91 -5.41
CA ASP A 180 3.48 12.37 -4.26
C ASP A 180 3.32 11.43 -3.05
N ALA A 181 2.14 10.83 -2.89
CA ALA A 181 1.86 9.81 -1.89
C ALA A 181 2.36 8.40 -2.28
N GLN A 182 2.97 8.23 -3.46
CA GLN A 182 3.44 6.94 -4.00
C GLN A 182 2.32 5.88 -4.13
N ARG A 183 1.10 6.33 -4.45
CA ARG A 183 -0.11 5.49 -4.55
C ARG A 183 -0.50 5.09 -5.97
N GLY A 184 0.22 5.55 -6.99
CA GLY A 184 -0.08 5.23 -8.39
C GLY A 184 -1.43 5.80 -8.89
N ASP A 185 -2.04 5.16 -9.90
CA ASP A 185 -3.33 5.57 -10.48
C ASP A 185 -4.49 4.97 -9.67
N VAL A 186 -4.70 5.49 -8.46
CA VAL A 186 -5.68 4.99 -7.50
C VAL A 186 -7.07 5.64 -7.65
N PHE A 187 -7.16 6.83 -8.26
CA PHE A 187 -8.42 7.57 -8.37
C PHE A 187 -9.15 7.26 -9.68
N LYS A 188 -10.47 7.02 -9.59
CA LYS A 188 -11.39 6.95 -10.72
C LYS A 188 -12.34 8.14 -10.74
N PHE A 189 -12.38 8.87 -11.85
CA PHE A 189 -13.12 10.13 -11.97
C PHE A 189 -14.43 9.97 -12.76
N GLU A 190 -15.52 10.41 -12.16
CA GLU A 190 -16.83 10.50 -12.81
C GLU A 190 -17.08 11.91 -13.37
N TRP A 191 -17.47 11.97 -14.65
CA TRP A 191 -18.10 13.14 -15.26
C TRP A 191 -19.61 12.93 -15.31
N ASN A 192 -20.36 13.73 -14.56
CA ASN A 192 -21.78 13.51 -14.28
C ASN A 192 -22.71 14.51 -14.99
N VAL A 193 -23.85 14.02 -15.47
CA VAL A 193 -24.88 14.80 -16.17
C VAL A 193 -26.26 14.56 -15.55
N MET A 194 -27.08 15.59 -15.42
CA MET A 194 -28.47 15.47 -14.97
C MET A 194 -29.42 15.12 -16.12
N GLU A 195 -30.40 14.26 -15.86
CA GLU A 195 -31.50 14.00 -16.79
C GLU A 195 -32.29 15.28 -17.11
N GLY A 196 -32.54 15.52 -18.40
CA GLY A 196 -33.38 16.64 -18.80
C GLY A 196 -33.65 16.79 -20.28
N TRP A 197 -34.74 17.49 -20.58
CA TRP A 197 -35.11 17.86 -21.95
C TRP A 197 -34.16 18.91 -22.52
N ALA A 198 -33.76 18.73 -23.78
CA ALA A 198 -32.86 19.66 -24.45
C ALA A 198 -33.49 21.04 -24.59
N ASP A 199 -32.82 22.07 -24.08
CA ASP A 199 -33.21 23.47 -24.25
C ASP A 199 -32.27 24.14 -25.25
N SER A 200 -32.83 24.62 -26.37
CA SER A 200 -32.07 25.33 -27.41
C SER A 200 -31.33 26.60 -26.94
N ARG A 201 -31.62 27.09 -25.72
CA ARG A 201 -30.95 28.23 -25.09
C ARG A 201 -29.67 27.84 -24.36
N LEU A 202 -29.47 26.55 -24.06
CA LEU A 202 -28.33 26.03 -23.32
C LEU A 202 -27.38 25.26 -24.26
N PRO A 203 -26.08 25.18 -23.93
CA PRO A 203 -25.13 24.33 -24.65
C PRO A 203 -25.53 22.85 -24.61
N ASN A 204 -25.01 22.07 -25.55
CA ASN A 204 -25.11 20.61 -25.47
C ASN A 204 -24.20 20.16 -24.32
N PRO A 205 -24.65 19.31 -23.37
CA PRO A 205 -23.79 18.81 -22.30
C PRO A 205 -22.48 18.17 -22.80
N GLU A 206 -22.50 17.54 -23.98
CA GLU A 206 -21.31 17.00 -24.63
C GLU A 206 -20.24 18.06 -24.91
N ASP A 207 -20.60 19.34 -25.11
CA ASP A 207 -19.65 20.43 -25.34
C ASP A 207 -18.73 20.68 -24.11
N ALA A 208 -19.15 20.24 -22.91
CA ALA A 208 -18.39 20.33 -21.68
C ALA A 208 -17.57 19.06 -21.37
N PHE A 209 -17.56 18.06 -22.25
CA PHE A 209 -16.85 16.80 -22.04
C PHE A 209 -15.31 17.00 -22.09
N PRO A 210 -14.58 16.66 -21.01
CA PRO A 210 -13.15 16.99 -20.90
C PRO A 210 -12.27 16.13 -21.82
N GLY A 211 -12.68 14.90 -22.10
CA GLY A 211 -11.92 13.91 -22.86
C GLY A 211 -11.95 12.56 -22.15
N ALA A 212 -11.88 11.46 -22.90
CA ALA A 212 -11.93 10.11 -22.33
C ALA A 212 -10.69 9.79 -21.46
N GLU A 213 -9.59 10.49 -21.69
CA GLU A 213 -8.35 10.37 -20.92
C GLU A 213 -8.42 10.98 -19.51
N TYR A 214 -9.49 11.72 -19.20
CA TYR A 214 -9.72 12.35 -17.90
C TYR A 214 -10.96 11.79 -17.17
N VAL A 215 -11.67 10.84 -17.78
CA VAL A 215 -12.97 10.35 -17.30
C VAL A 215 -12.97 8.84 -17.32
N ASP A 216 -13.11 8.24 -16.14
CA ASP A 216 -13.24 6.79 -15.97
C ASP A 216 -14.70 6.34 -16.06
N VAL A 217 -15.65 7.21 -15.68
CA VAL A 217 -17.09 6.93 -15.74
C VAL A 217 -17.91 8.12 -16.22
N ILE A 218 -18.86 7.89 -17.13
CA ILE A 218 -19.89 8.87 -17.52
C ILE A 218 -21.14 8.64 -16.67
N GLY A 219 -21.29 9.45 -15.63
CA GLY A 219 -22.37 9.38 -14.64
C GLY A 219 -23.66 10.07 -15.08
N MET A 220 -24.79 9.65 -14.51
CA MET A 220 -26.05 10.37 -14.63
C MET A 220 -26.94 10.33 -13.40
N ASP A 221 -27.53 11.49 -13.10
CA ASP A 221 -28.54 11.66 -12.07
C ASP A 221 -29.93 11.69 -12.73
N PHE A 222 -30.87 10.85 -12.29
CA PHE A 222 -32.21 10.77 -12.90
C PHE A 222 -33.32 10.34 -11.92
N TYR A 223 -34.44 11.05 -11.97
CA TYR A 223 -35.52 10.87 -11.00
C TYR A 223 -36.88 10.75 -11.65
N TRP A 224 -37.70 9.81 -11.18
CA TRP A 224 -39.11 9.78 -11.59
C TRP A 224 -39.87 10.96 -10.99
N LYS A 225 -39.94 12.05 -11.77
CA LYS A 225 -40.67 13.29 -11.47
C LYS A 225 -42.12 13.29 -12.02
N GLN A 226 -42.95 14.20 -11.51
CA GLN A 226 -44.37 14.35 -11.88
C GLN A 226 -44.60 14.58 -13.39
N ASN A 227 -43.65 15.18 -14.10
CA ASN A 227 -43.69 15.43 -15.55
C ASN A 227 -43.56 14.15 -16.40
N HIS A 228 -43.12 13.02 -15.82
CA HIS A 228 -43.10 11.72 -16.51
C HIS A 228 -44.45 10.98 -16.47
N GLY A 229 -45.42 11.50 -15.73
CA GLY A 229 -46.74 10.89 -15.54
C GLY A 229 -46.77 9.88 -14.38
N SER A 230 -47.95 9.28 -14.17
CA SER A 230 -48.23 8.36 -13.06
C SER A 230 -48.09 6.88 -13.39
N ASP A 231 -47.70 6.55 -14.63
CA ASP A 231 -47.55 5.18 -15.10
C ASP A 231 -46.06 4.80 -15.09
N ALA A 232 -45.70 3.80 -14.29
CA ALA A 232 -44.31 3.40 -14.06
C ALA A 232 -43.61 2.97 -15.37
N ALA A 233 -44.31 2.25 -16.25
CA ALA A 233 -43.77 1.79 -17.51
C ALA A 233 -43.54 2.95 -18.50
N ALA A 234 -44.47 3.91 -18.56
CA ALA A 234 -44.32 5.11 -19.38
C ALA A 234 -43.22 6.04 -18.85
N ALA A 235 -43.08 6.15 -17.52
CA ALA A 235 -42.01 6.91 -16.88
C ALA A 235 -40.64 6.29 -17.18
N PHE A 236 -40.52 4.97 -17.02
CA PHE A 236 -39.30 4.25 -17.37
C PHE A 236 -38.99 4.35 -18.87
N ALA A 237 -39.99 4.24 -19.77
CA ALA A 237 -39.79 4.41 -21.21
C ALA A 237 -39.33 5.84 -21.58
N ALA A 238 -39.81 6.87 -20.87
CA ALA A 238 -39.33 8.23 -21.06
C ALA A 238 -37.84 8.38 -20.67
N MET A 239 -37.38 7.65 -19.64
CA MET A 239 -35.99 7.62 -19.20
C MET A 239 -35.07 6.77 -20.08
N SER A 240 -35.57 5.66 -20.61
CA SER A 240 -34.73 4.62 -21.24
C SER A 240 -34.73 4.62 -22.77
N GLU A 241 -35.70 5.26 -23.42
CA GLU A 241 -35.78 5.29 -24.89
C GLU A 241 -35.07 6.52 -25.47
N ALA A 242 -34.33 6.33 -26.58
CA ALA A 242 -33.71 7.44 -27.30
C ALA A 242 -34.76 8.41 -27.85
N LYS A 243 -34.63 9.70 -27.53
CA LYS A 243 -35.49 10.78 -28.04
C LYS A 243 -34.65 11.79 -28.82
N MET A 244 -34.89 11.88 -30.13
CA MET A 244 -34.27 12.87 -31.02
C MET A 244 -35.24 14.01 -31.31
N ARG A 245 -34.73 15.18 -31.67
CA ARG A 245 -35.56 16.33 -32.02
C ARG A 245 -36.27 16.10 -33.36
N ASP A 246 -37.54 16.50 -33.42
CA ASP A 246 -38.33 16.43 -34.66
C ASP A 246 -37.77 17.36 -35.76
N ASP A 247 -37.19 18.49 -35.36
CA ASP A 247 -36.61 19.49 -36.27
C ASP A 247 -35.16 19.20 -36.67
N ASP A 248 -34.42 18.43 -35.87
CA ASP A 248 -33.09 17.92 -36.19
C ASP A 248 -32.87 16.51 -35.58
N PRO A 249 -33.10 15.44 -36.36
CA PRO A 249 -32.95 14.06 -35.89
C PRO A 249 -31.52 13.65 -35.53
N THR A 250 -30.52 14.53 -35.75
CA THR A 250 -29.13 14.32 -35.32
C THR A 250 -28.85 14.88 -33.93
N GLN A 251 -29.81 15.61 -33.35
CA GLN A 251 -29.72 16.18 -32.02
C GLN A 251 -30.70 15.50 -31.08
N TRP A 252 -30.26 15.27 -29.85
CA TRP A 252 -31.09 14.72 -28.80
C TRP A 252 -32.14 15.75 -28.34
N ALA A 253 -33.36 15.28 -28.16
CA ALA A 253 -34.44 16.03 -27.54
C ALA A 253 -34.48 15.84 -26.02
N HIS A 254 -33.86 14.77 -25.53
CA HIS A 254 -33.86 14.39 -24.12
C HIS A 254 -32.52 13.73 -23.77
N TYR A 255 -31.78 14.30 -22.82
CA TYR A 255 -30.58 13.69 -22.25
C TYR A 255 -31.01 12.73 -21.15
N ASN A 256 -31.19 11.45 -21.50
CA ASN A 256 -31.71 10.39 -20.64
C ASN A 256 -30.80 9.15 -20.68
N LEU A 257 -31.21 8.00 -20.12
CA LEU A 257 -30.39 6.76 -20.05
C LEU A 257 -29.88 6.30 -21.41
N ALA A 258 -30.68 6.48 -22.47
CA ALA A 258 -30.22 6.17 -23.83
C ALA A 258 -29.10 7.12 -24.31
N TRP A 259 -29.14 8.40 -23.93
CA TRP A 259 -28.09 9.37 -24.24
C TRP A 259 -26.81 9.06 -23.48
N ASN A 260 -26.91 8.76 -22.19
CA ASN A 260 -25.77 8.39 -21.36
C ASN A 260 -25.08 7.11 -21.88
N LYS A 261 -25.85 6.07 -22.25
CA LYS A 261 -25.32 4.89 -22.95
C LYS A 261 -24.62 5.24 -24.27
N TYR A 262 -25.23 6.11 -25.08
CA TYR A 262 -24.62 6.56 -26.34
C TYR A 262 -23.28 7.25 -26.12
N MET A 263 -23.16 8.09 -25.09
CA MET A 263 -21.91 8.76 -24.74
C MET A 263 -20.83 7.76 -24.32
N GLY A 264 -21.18 6.78 -23.47
CA GLY A 264 -20.26 5.71 -23.07
C GLY A 264 -19.75 4.90 -24.26
N GLU A 265 -20.65 4.47 -25.15
CA GLU A 265 -20.28 3.75 -26.38
C GLU A 265 -19.44 4.59 -27.34
N LYS A 266 -19.72 5.90 -27.45
CA LYS A 266 -19.00 6.84 -28.33
C LYS A 266 -17.56 7.05 -27.90
N TYR A 267 -17.31 7.14 -26.60
CA TYR A 267 -16.00 7.46 -26.03
C TYR A 267 -15.26 6.25 -25.48
N GLY A 268 -15.89 5.07 -25.43
CA GLY A 268 -15.29 3.85 -24.87
C GLY A 268 -15.13 3.91 -23.35
N VAL A 269 -16.02 4.65 -22.68
CA VAL A 269 -15.99 4.88 -21.22
C VAL A 269 -17.24 4.21 -20.61
N PRO A 270 -17.10 3.47 -19.50
CA PRO A 270 -18.24 2.95 -18.74
C PRO A 270 -19.24 4.03 -18.32
N VAL A 271 -20.48 3.62 -18.03
CA VAL A 271 -21.53 4.51 -17.53
C VAL A 271 -21.84 4.22 -16.06
N GLY A 272 -22.32 5.22 -15.33
CA GLY A 272 -22.72 5.10 -13.92
C GLY A 272 -24.10 5.72 -13.67
N PHE A 273 -24.87 5.15 -12.74
CA PHE A 273 -26.09 5.78 -12.22
C PHE A 273 -25.77 6.40 -10.88
N SER A 274 -25.29 7.63 -10.94
CA SER A 274 -24.69 8.30 -9.79
C SER A 274 -25.72 8.71 -8.76
N GLU A 275 -26.95 9.02 -9.19
CA GLU A 275 -28.11 9.14 -8.29
C GLU A 275 -29.42 8.81 -9.03
N TRP A 276 -30.30 7.99 -8.44
CA TRP A 276 -31.64 7.78 -9.00
C TRP A 276 -32.71 7.46 -7.96
N GLY A 277 -33.98 7.79 -8.26
CA GLY A 277 -35.06 7.62 -7.29
C GLY A 277 -36.48 7.74 -7.83
N VAL A 278 -37.46 7.44 -6.94
CA VAL A 278 -38.91 7.55 -7.18
C VAL A 278 -39.55 8.62 -6.27
N PRO A 279 -40.73 9.18 -6.62
CA PRO A 279 -41.30 10.31 -5.87
C PRO A 279 -42.11 9.87 -4.63
N GLN A 280 -41.89 10.53 -3.48
CA GLN A 280 -42.64 10.54 -2.18
C GLN A 280 -43.49 9.32 -1.76
N ASP A 281 -43.19 8.76 -0.57
CA ASP A 281 -43.88 7.59 0.01
C ASP A 281 -44.91 7.93 1.10
N ARG A 282 -45.44 9.17 1.11
CA ARG A 282 -46.43 9.63 2.12
C ARG A 282 -47.90 9.60 1.64
N PRO A 283 -48.88 9.44 2.56
CA PRO A 283 -50.30 9.57 2.22
C PRO A 283 -50.63 11.00 1.76
N LEU A 284 -51.01 11.16 0.49
CA LEU A 284 -51.47 12.45 -0.05
C LEU A 284 -52.66 13.02 0.76
N THR A 285 -52.61 14.31 1.08
CA THR A 285 -53.79 15.03 1.59
C THR A 285 -54.86 15.17 0.50
N GLN A 286 -56.12 15.40 0.89
CA GLN A 286 -57.24 15.53 -0.04
C GLN A 286 -57.01 16.64 -1.10
N ASP A 287 -56.36 17.74 -0.74
CA ASP A 287 -56.02 18.85 -1.66
C ASP A 287 -54.94 18.43 -2.68
N GLN A 288 -54.01 17.56 -2.28
CA GLN A 288 -52.96 17.01 -3.14
C GLN A 288 -53.51 15.98 -4.13
N ILE A 289 -54.48 15.17 -3.70
CA ILE A 289 -55.24 14.25 -4.57
C ILE A 289 -56.07 15.07 -5.58
N GLU A 290 -56.72 16.14 -5.14
CA GLU A 290 -57.51 17.03 -6.00
C GLU A 290 -56.66 17.84 -7.00
N LYS A 291 -55.37 18.04 -6.71
CA LYS A 291 -54.35 18.64 -7.60
C LYS A 291 -53.59 17.62 -8.47
N GLY A 292 -53.95 16.33 -8.41
CA GLY A 292 -53.36 15.29 -9.26
C GLY A 292 -51.95 14.84 -8.87
N GLN A 293 -51.58 14.96 -7.60
CA GLN A 293 -50.34 14.35 -7.08
C GLN A 293 -50.55 12.82 -6.91
N ILE A 294 -49.49 12.03 -7.05
CA ILE A 294 -49.54 10.57 -7.35
C ILE A 294 -49.36 9.73 -6.07
N ARG A 295 -50.05 8.58 -5.96
CA ARG A 295 -49.78 7.54 -4.94
C ARG A 295 -48.94 6.42 -5.55
N VAL A 296 -47.88 6.00 -4.87
CA VAL A 296 -46.85 5.05 -5.33
C VAL A 296 -47.21 3.59 -5.03
N ALA A 297 -48.35 3.11 -5.52
CA ALA A 297 -48.67 1.69 -5.37
C ALA A 297 -47.91 0.78 -6.37
N ASP A 298 -47.21 1.36 -7.36
CA ASP A 298 -46.68 0.66 -8.54
C ASP A 298 -45.19 0.99 -8.87
N ALA A 299 -44.37 1.43 -7.90
CA ALA A 299 -42.95 1.72 -8.17
C ALA A 299 -42.08 0.49 -8.46
N SER A 300 -42.50 -0.71 -8.05
CA SER A 300 -41.77 -1.95 -8.28
C SER A 300 -41.46 -2.17 -9.77
N ALA A 301 -42.41 -1.88 -10.66
CA ALA A 301 -42.21 -2.01 -12.10
C ALA A 301 -41.21 -1.00 -12.69
N TYR A 302 -41.09 0.19 -12.09
CA TYR A 302 -40.08 1.18 -12.47
C TYR A 302 -38.69 0.73 -12.00
N ILE A 303 -38.58 0.26 -10.75
CA ILE A 303 -37.35 -0.26 -10.14
C ILE A 303 -36.83 -1.48 -10.90
N GLU A 304 -37.71 -2.46 -11.19
CA GLU A 304 -37.40 -3.63 -12.02
C GLU A 304 -36.97 -3.22 -13.43
N GLY A 305 -37.63 -2.23 -14.04
CA GLY A 305 -37.24 -1.71 -15.35
C GLY A 305 -35.84 -1.08 -15.37
N VAL A 306 -35.50 -0.29 -14.34
CA VAL A 306 -34.15 0.29 -14.19
C VAL A 306 -33.10 -0.81 -13.99
N LEU A 307 -33.41 -1.83 -13.20
CA LEU A 307 -32.53 -2.98 -12.97
C LEU A 307 -32.31 -3.80 -14.25
N ASP A 308 -33.37 -4.15 -14.96
CA ASP A 308 -33.28 -4.86 -16.25
C ASP A 308 -32.46 -4.05 -17.25
N TRP A 309 -32.65 -2.73 -17.29
CA TRP A 309 -31.87 -1.84 -18.14
C TRP A 309 -30.40 -1.86 -17.76
N PHE A 310 -30.07 -1.76 -16.46
CA PHE A 310 -28.70 -1.84 -15.95
C PHE A 310 -28.03 -3.15 -16.36
N GLN A 311 -28.69 -4.28 -16.12
CA GLN A 311 -28.20 -5.60 -16.51
C GLN A 311 -28.03 -5.72 -18.03
N SER A 312 -28.93 -5.12 -18.82
CA SER A 312 -28.82 -5.11 -20.28
C SER A 312 -27.72 -4.17 -20.81
N ALA A 313 -27.42 -3.08 -20.10
CA ALA A 313 -26.34 -2.15 -20.42
C ALA A 313 -24.96 -2.77 -20.16
N ASN A 314 -24.89 -3.74 -19.24
CA ASN A 314 -23.71 -4.57 -19.00
C ASN A 314 -23.35 -5.54 -20.15
N ASN A 315 -24.20 -5.65 -21.18
CA ASN A 315 -23.84 -6.31 -22.45
C ASN A 315 -23.34 -5.31 -23.53
N GLY A 316 -23.07 -4.05 -23.15
CA GLY A 316 -22.62 -2.93 -24.01
C GLY A 316 -21.49 -2.10 -23.35
N ALA A 317 -21.65 -0.78 -23.20
CA ALA A 317 -20.64 0.14 -22.62
C ALA A 317 -20.16 -0.23 -21.20
N GLY A 318 -20.88 -1.09 -20.47
CA GLY A 318 -20.55 -1.51 -19.09
C GLY A 318 -21.05 -0.48 -18.08
N ALA A 319 -21.93 -0.90 -17.16
CA ALA A 319 -22.41 -0.02 -16.09
C ALA A 319 -21.63 -0.33 -14.80
N GLU A 320 -20.85 0.64 -14.29
CA GLU A 320 -19.88 0.40 -13.21
C GLU A 320 -20.54 0.38 -11.81
N TYR A 321 -21.47 1.30 -11.55
CA TYR A 321 -22.21 1.36 -10.30
C TYR A 321 -23.62 1.94 -10.47
N GLN A 322 -24.45 1.69 -9.47
CA GLN A 322 -25.73 2.38 -9.29
C GLN A 322 -25.94 2.82 -7.84
N ILE A 323 -26.42 4.04 -7.64
CA ILE A 323 -26.70 4.61 -6.32
C ILE A 323 -28.16 5.05 -6.24
N TYR A 324 -28.90 4.42 -5.35
CA TYR A 324 -30.30 4.78 -5.10
C TYR A 324 -30.40 5.95 -4.10
N TRP A 325 -31.23 6.94 -4.43
CA TRP A 325 -31.59 8.08 -3.60
C TRP A 325 -33.11 8.17 -3.41
N ASN A 326 -33.58 8.12 -2.16
CA ASN A 326 -34.98 8.38 -1.84
C ASN A 326 -35.23 9.89 -1.73
N SER A 327 -36.09 10.41 -2.60
CA SER A 327 -36.32 11.85 -2.79
C SER A 327 -37.44 12.45 -1.93
N ASP A 328 -37.77 11.86 -0.77
CA ASP A 328 -38.84 12.40 0.08
C ASP A 328 -38.47 13.78 0.67
N ASP A 329 -39.38 14.76 0.56
CA ASP A 329 -39.17 16.14 1.00
C ASP A 329 -39.13 16.28 2.54
N ASP A 330 -39.68 15.31 3.27
CA ASP A 330 -39.70 15.32 4.75
C ASP A 330 -38.48 14.57 5.36
N TYR A 331 -37.76 13.75 4.57
CA TYR A 331 -36.56 12.98 4.96
C TYR A 331 -35.58 12.79 3.80
N GLN A 332 -35.05 13.89 3.24
CA GLN A 332 -34.07 13.81 2.16
C GLN A 332 -32.80 13.09 2.66
N GLY A 333 -32.49 11.94 2.05
CA GLY A 333 -31.29 11.15 2.32
C GLY A 333 -31.41 10.06 3.40
N ALA A 334 -32.61 9.74 3.89
CA ALA A 334 -32.83 8.54 4.73
C ALA A 334 -33.96 7.70 4.12
N MET A 335 -33.74 6.39 3.95
CA MET A 335 -34.88 5.47 3.78
C MET A 335 -35.80 5.62 5.01
N ASP A 336 -37.09 5.86 4.84
CA ASP A 336 -38.04 5.96 5.96
C ASP A 336 -38.27 4.57 6.57
N MET A 337 -37.39 4.15 7.46
CA MET A 337 -37.37 2.80 8.04
C MET A 337 -38.43 2.57 9.13
N VAL A 338 -39.38 3.48 9.32
CA VAL A 338 -40.34 3.42 10.43
C VAL A 338 -41.79 3.56 9.94
N GLY A 339 -42.27 2.58 9.15
CA GLY A 339 -43.70 2.47 8.86
C GLY A 339 -44.13 1.17 8.15
N PRO A 340 -45.28 0.57 8.51
CA PRO A 340 -45.83 -0.63 7.85
C PRO A 340 -46.42 -0.37 6.44
N LEU A 341 -46.01 0.71 5.77
CA LEU A 341 -46.55 1.17 4.48
C LEU A 341 -45.47 1.55 3.45
N ASP A 342 -44.20 1.25 3.71
CA ASP A 342 -43.11 1.47 2.75
C ASP A 342 -43.09 0.36 1.69
N VAL A 343 -43.75 0.60 0.57
CA VAL A 343 -43.84 -0.34 -0.56
C VAL A 343 -42.65 -0.18 -1.52
N THR A 344 -41.98 0.98 -1.51
CA THR A 344 -40.91 1.31 -2.46
C THR A 344 -39.56 0.80 -1.99
N SER A 345 -39.20 0.99 -0.73
CA SER A 345 -37.98 0.44 -0.16
C SER A 345 -38.09 -1.09 -0.08
N GLN A 346 -39.28 -1.67 0.19
CA GLN A 346 -39.43 -3.13 0.23
C GLN A 346 -39.25 -3.77 -1.16
N ALA A 347 -39.68 -3.09 -2.23
CA ALA A 347 -39.44 -3.54 -3.59
C ALA A 347 -37.94 -3.44 -3.95
N TYR A 348 -37.26 -2.39 -3.51
CA TYR A 348 -35.81 -2.27 -3.62
C TYR A 348 -35.11 -3.40 -2.84
N LYS A 349 -35.46 -3.62 -1.57
CA LYS A 349 -34.94 -4.72 -0.75
C LYS A 349 -35.12 -6.07 -1.44
N ASN A 350 -36.33 -6.41 -1.90
CA ASN A 350 -36.58 -7.70 -2.55
C ASN A 350 -35.82 -7.89 -3.87
N ALA A 351 -35.44 -6.82 -4.55
CA ALA A 351 -34.69 -6.86 -5.81
C ALA A 351 -33.16 -6.92 -5.60
N PHE A 352 -32.67 -6.56 -4.41
CA PHE A 352 -31.24 -6.36 -4.11
C PHE A 352 -30.74 -7.04 -2.84
N ASP A 353 -31.60 -7.70 -2.07
CA ASP A 353 -31.23 -8.57 -0.94
C ASP A 353 -30.81 -9.94 -1.52
N ASP A 354 -29.51 -10.12 -1.67
CA ASP A 354 -28.89 -11.38 -2.12
C ASP A 354 -28.89 -12.45 -1.02
N THR A 355 -29.63 -12.29 0.08
CA THR A 355 -29.89 -13.44 0.97
C THR A 355 -30.93 -14.34 0.30
N PRO A 356 -30.54 -15.54 -0.18
CA PRO A 356 -31.53 -16.54 -0.48
C PRO A 356 -32.24 -16.84 0.85
N ASP A 357 -33.54 -17.03 0.80
CA ASP A 357 -34.27 -17.74 1.85
C ASP A 357 -33.52 -19.05 2.13
N THR A 358 -32.69 -19.11 3.18
CA THR A 358 -31.81 -20.25 3.46
C THR A 358 -32.64 -21.38 4.08
N GLU A 359 -33.45 -22.04 3.26
CA GLU A 359 -33.33 -23.49 3.25
C GLU A 359 -32.08 -23.82 2.44
N VAL A 360 -30.94 -24.00 3.13
CA VAL A 360 -29.74 -24.57 2.52
C VAL A 360 -30.13 -25.97 2.01
N PRO A 361 -30.10 -26.22 0.68
CA PRO A 361 -30.30 -27.57 0.19
C PRO A 361 -29.18 -28.47 0.74
N PRO A 362 -29.45 -29.76 1.02
CA PRO A 362 -28.45 -30.66 1.59
C PRO A 362 -27.19 -30.63 0.75
N VAL A 363 -26.04 -30.34 1.38
CA VAL A 363 -24.72 -30.38 0.73
C VAL A 363 -24.47 -31.81 0.27
N GLU A 364 -24.69 -32.08 -1.01
CA GLU A 364 -24.13 -33.25 -1.69
C GLU A 364 -22.62 -33.02 -1.77
N GLY A 365 -21.82 -33.98 -1.30
CA GLY A 365 -20.37 -33.84 -1.29
C GLY A 365 -19.76 -33.82 -2.69
N PRO A 366 -18.45 -33.49 -2.80
CA PRO A 366 -17.73 -33.62 -4.06
C PRO A 366 -17.94 -35.03 -4.60
N PRO A 367 -18.07 -35.16 -5.92
CA PRO A 367 -18.47 -36.42 -6.52
C PRO A 367 -17.38 -37.48 -6.27
N VAL A 368 -17.80 -38.73 -6.06
CA VAL A 368 -16.90 -39.83 -5.67
C VAL A 368 -16.33 -40.48 -6.91
N SER A 369 -15.02 -40.69 -6.94
CA SER A 369 -14.31 -41.41 -8.01
C SER A 369 -14.93 -42.80 -8.27
N GLY A 370 -15.14 -43.15 -9.53
CA GLY A 370 -15.58 -44.47 -9.94
C GLY A 370 -14.47 -45.53 -9.81
N GLU A 371 -14.82 -46.73 -9.36
CA GLU A 371 -13.85 -47.81 -9.13
C GLU A 371 -12.95 -48.10 -10.35
N PRO A 372 -11.63 -48.20 -10.16
CA PRO A 372 -10.70 -48.47 -11.25
C PRO A 372 -10.93 -49.85 -11.84
N THR A 373 -11.00 -49.91 -13.16
CA THR A 373 -11.30 -51.13 -13.92
C THR A 373 -10.08 -51.73 -14.62
N ASN A 374 -8.99 -50.97 -14.74
CA ASN A 374 -7.80 -51.38 -15.46
C ASN A 374 -6.49 -51.03 -14.71
N PRO A 375 -5.70 -52.01 -14.24
CA PRO A 375 -4.43 -51.75 -13.56
C PRO A 375 -3.29 -51.48 -14.56
N VAL A 376 -2.61 -50.34 -14.39
CA VAL A 376 -1.40 -49.92 -15.10
C VAL A 376 -0.24 -49.94 -14.11
N MET A 377 0.56 -51.01 -14.16
CA MET A 377 1.63 -51.25 -13.18
C MET A 377 3.01 -50.98 -13.78
N GLY A 378 3.85 -50.26 -13.03
CA GLY A 378 5.28 -50.15 -13.26
C GLY A 378 6.04 -51.43 -12.94
N ASN A 379 7.35 -51.34 -12.85
CA ASN A 379 8.18 -52.45 -12.42
C ASN A 379 8.89 -52.11 -11.11
N SER A 380 9.27 -53.10 -10.31
CA SER A 380 9.84 -52.87 -8.97
C SER A 380 11.30 -52.36 -9.01
N SER A 381 11.67 -51.50 -9.97
CA SER A 381 12.99 -50.88 -10.04
C SER A 381 13.09 -49.71 -9.06
N LEU A 382 14.29 -49.13 -8.92
CA LEU A 382 14.50 -47.87 -8.19
C LEU A 382 14.58 -46.67 -9.15
N ALA A 383 14.32 -46.88 -10.44
CA ALA A 383 14.37 -45.83 -11.45
C ALA A 383 12.95 -45.32 -11.70
N GLY A 384 12.81 -44.01 -11.92
CA GLY A 384 11.51 -43.40 -12.24
C GLY A 384 10.96 -43.81 -13.59
N GLU A 385 9.66 -44.04 -13.64
CA GLU A 385 8.91 -44.56 -14.77
C GLU A 385 7.74 -43.61 -15.12
N HIS A 386 7.42 -43.49 -16.41
CA HIS A 386 6.25 -42.73 -16.87
C HIS A 386 5.15 -43.70 -17.27
N LEU A 387 4.12 -43.79 -16.43
CA LEU A 387 2.93 -44.60 -16.64
C LEU A 387 1.83 -43.71 -17.18
N VAL A 388 1.24 -44.12 -18.31
CA VAL A 388 0.13 -43.41 -18.95
C VAL A 388 -1.07 -44.35 -18.98
N GLY A 389 -2.18 -43.89 -18.42
CA GLY A 389 -3.47 -44.54 -18.43
C GLY A 389 -4.16 -44.41 -19.78
N THR A 390 -5.45 -44.72 -19.78
CA THR A 390 -6.30 -44.87 -20.94
C THR A 390 -7.39 -43.80 -20.93
N SER A 391 -8.58 -44.14 -21.40
CA SER A 391 -9.74 -43.23 -21.40
C SER A 391 -10.87 -43.77 -20.53
N GLY A 392 -10.56 -44.65 -19.59
CA GLY A 392 -11.50 -45.13 -18.60
C GLY A 392 -10.75 -45.49 -17.33
N ASN A 393 -11.48 -45.61 -16.23
CA ASN A 393 -10.96 -45.67 -14.87
C ASN A 393 -9.79 -46.65 -14.68
N ASP A 394 -8.60 -46.11 -14.51
CA ASP A 394 -7.32 -46.80 -14.40
C ASP A 394 -6.77 -46.76 -12.96
N MET A 395 -5.99 -47.78 -12.58
CA MET A 395 -5.20 -47.78 -11.34
C MET A 395 -3.72 -47.75 -11.71
N LEU A 396 -3.02 -46.65 -11.44
CA LEU A 396 -1.62 -46.44 -11.77
C LEU A 396 -0.74 -46.66 -10.53
N ASP A 397 0.19 -47.61 -10.60
CA ASP A 397 1.12 -47.93 -9.49
C ASP A 397 2.52 -48.26 -10.03
N GLY A 398 3.49 -47.38 -9.77
CA GLY A 398 4.89 -47.53 -10.18
C GLY A 398 5.63 -48.70 -9.51
N LEU A 399 5.14 -49.19 -8.36
CA LEU A 399 5.78 -50.21 -7.52
C LEU A 399 7.14 -49.78 -6.92
N GLY A 400 7.41 -48.47 -6.87
CA GLY A 400 8.60 -47.82 -6.30
C GLY A 400 9.50 -47.21 -7.40
N GLY A 401 10.34 -46.25 -7.04
CA GLY A 401 10.91 -45.31 -8.03
C GLY A 401 10.39 -43.91 -7.73
N GLY A 402 10.74 -42.90 -8.52
CA GLY A 402 10.06 -41.61 -8.50
C GLY A 402 9.33 -41.49 -9.83
N ASP A 403 8.05 -41.86 -9.83
CA ASP A 403 7.30 -42.20 -11.04
C ASP A 403 6.34 -41.09 -11.45
N THR A 404 6.19 -40.86 -12.75
CA THR A 404 5.13 -39.99 -13.30
C THR A 404 3.93 -40.85 -13.65
N LEU A 405 2.80 -40.59 -13.01
CA LEU A 405 1.54 -41.32 -13.19
C LEU A 405 0.53 -40.38 -13.86
N GLU A 406 0.23 -40.59 -15.15
CA GLU A 406 -0.68 -39.78 -15.96
C GLU A 406 -1.95 -40.59 -16.26
N GLY A 407 -3.09 -40.25 -15.68
CA GLY A 407 -4.33 -41.06 -15.73
C GLY A 407 -5.04 -40.98 -17.08
N GLY A 408 -5.30 -39.77 -17.56
CA GLY A 408 -5.82 -39.52 -18.89
C GLY A 408 -7.28 -39.09 -18.87
N ALA A 409 -8.23 -39.99 -19.11
CA ALA A 409 -9.64 -39.66 -18.97
C ALA A 409 -10.38 -40.83 -18.30
N GLY A 410 -11.48 -40.55 -17.61
CA GLY A 410 -12.08 -41.48 -16.67
C GLY A 410 -11.66 -41.17 -15.24
N ASP A 411 -12.25 -41.88 -14.29
CA ASP A 411 -11.94 -41.67 -12.87
C ASP A 411 -10.77 -42.59 -12.47
N ASP A 412 -9.58 -42.03 -12.38
CA ASP A 412 -8.32 -42.75 -12.22
C ASP A 412 -7.86 -42.75 -10.75
N THR A 413 -7.04 -43.74 -10.39
CA THR A 413 -6.47 -43.87 -9.06
C THR A 413 -4.95 -43.98 -9.13
N TYR A 414 -4.27 -43.03 -8.49
CA TYR A 414 -2.82 -42.92 -8.40
C TYR A 414 -2.30 -43.51 -7.10
N GLN A 415 -1.59 -44.63 -7.15
CA GLN A 415 -0.95 -45.24 -5.98
C GLN A 415 0.46 -44.67 -5.80
N VAL A 416 0.59 -43.71 -4.91
CA VAL A 416 1.86 -43.05 -4.57
C VAL A 416 2.59 -43.83 -3.49
N ARG A 417 3.84 -44.20 -3.75
CA ARG A 417 4.69 -44.99 -2.85
C ARG A 417 6.03 -44.32 -2.53
N ASN A 418 6.38 -43.25 -3.24
CA ASN A 418 7.59 -42.47 -3.04
C ASN A 418 7.25 -40.97 -3.04
N ALA A 419 7.95 -40.19 -2.22
CA ALA A 419 7.82 -38.73 -2.21
C ALA A 419 8.23 -38.08 -3.54
N ALA A 420 8.98 -38.79 -4.40
CA ALA A 420 9.35 -38.33 -5.73
C ALA A 420 8.39 -38.78 -6.85
N ASP A 421 7.27 -39.43 -6.51
CA ASP A 421 6.21 -39.70 -7.50
C ASP A 421 5.49 -38.39 -7.87
N VAL A 422 4.87 -38.34 -9.05
CA VAL A 422 4.09 -37.21 -9.55
C VAL A 422 2.80 -37.76 -10.17
N ALA A 423 1.64 -37.38 -9.64
CA ALA A 423 0.34 -37.66 -10.25
C ALA A 423 -0.05 -36.48 -11.15
N LEU A 424 -0.34 -36.76 -12.43
CA LEU A 424 -0.66 -35.75 -13.44
C LEU A 424 -2.04 -36.00 -14.02
N GLU A 425 -2.92 -35.00 -13.89
CA GLU A 425 -4.27 -35.05 -14.44
C GLU A 425 -4.58 -33.88 -15.38
N ALA A 426 -5.35 -34.14 -16.42
CA ALA A 426 -5.79 -33.13 -17.37
C ALA A 426 -7.12 -32.51 -16.93
N ALA A 427 -7.33 -31.24 -17.26
CA ALA A 427 -8.61 -30.59 -17.00
C ALA A 427 -9.78 -31.35 -17.66
N ASN A 428 -10.79 -31.72 -16.87
CA ASN A 428 -11.93 -32.58 -17.25
C ASN A 428 -11.55 -34.05 -17.55
N GLY A 429 -10.49 -34.58 -16.93
CA GLY A 429 -10.06 -35.98 -17.02
C GLY A 429 -11.08 -36.93 -16.41
N GLY A 430 -11.55 -36.65 -15.20
CA GLY A 430 -12.57 -37.42 -14.52
C GLY A 430 -12.71 -36.93 -13.09
N ILE A 431 -12.99 -37.84 -12.17
CA ILE A 431 -12.87 -37.63 -10.74
C ILE A 431 -11.77 -38.54 -10.21
N ASP A 432 -10.63 -37.96 -9.89
CA ASP A 432 -9.40 -38.71 -9.72
C ASP A 432 -9.01 -38.83 -8.25
N THR A 433 -8.31 -39.91 -7.89
CA THR A 433 -7.94 -40.21 -6.50
C THR A 433 -6.46 -40.51 -6.36
N VAL A 434 -5.77 -39.78 -5.49
CA VAL A 434 -4.44 -40.16 -4.99
C VAL A 434 -4.57 -41.01 -3.73
N ARG A 435 -3.84 -42.13 -3.67
CA ARG A 435 -3.63 -42.94 -2.47
C ARG A 435 -2.17 -42.87 -2.05
N ALA A 436 -1.89 -42.16 -0.97
CA ALA A 436 -0.53 -41.93 -0.49
C ALA A 436 -0.28 -42.63 0.85
N GLY A 437 0.89 -43.22 1.03
CA GLY A 437 1.32 -43.81 2.31
C GLY A 437 2.00 -42.84 3.27
N MET A 438 2.09 -41.56 2.89
CA MET A 438 2.84 -40.48 3.56
C MET A 438 2.12 -39.15 3.34
N SER A 439 2.64 -38.05 3.90
CA SER A 439 2.11 -36.73 3.62
C SER A 439 2.10 -36.43 2.12
N TRP A 440 1.04 -35.79 1.65
CA TRP A 440 0.82 -35.56 0.23
C TRP A 440 0.00 -34.30 -0.05
N THR A 441 0.37 -33.60 -1.11
CA THR A 441 -0.33 -32.42 -1.65
C THR A 441 -0.86 -32.78 -3.04
N LEU A 442 -2.15 -32.51 -3.30
CA LEU A 442 -2.75 -32.81 -4.59
C LEU A 442 -2.21 -31.89 -5.69
N GLY A 443 -1.91 -32.46 -6.86
CA GLY A 443 -1.67 -31.67 -8.06
C GLY A 443 -2.97 -31.09 -8.61
N ALA A 444 -2.89 -30.10 -9.49
CA ALA A 444 -4.06 -29.51 -10.14
C ALA A 444 -4.92 -30.56 -10.87
N ASN A 445 -6.24 -30.31 -10.92
CA ASN A 445 -7.23 -31.20 -11.56
C ASN A 445 -7.42 -32.57 -10.89
N ILE A 446 -6.97 -32.77 -9.65
CA ILE A 446 -7.21 -34.00 -8.89
C ILE A 446 -8.14 -33.68 -7.72
N GLU A 447 -9.22 -34.44 -7.57
CA GLU A 447 -10.28 -34.12 -6.60
C GLU A 447 -10.18 -34.86 -5.26
N ASN A 448 -9.51 -36.02 -5.19
CA ASN A 448 -9.53 -36.84 -3.98
C ASN A 448 -8.13 -37.26 -3.50
N LEU A 449 -7.91 -37.18 -2.19
CA LEU A 449 -6.77 -37.77 -1.49
C LEU A 449 -7.24 -38.78 -0.46
N VAL A 450 -6.56 -39.92 -0.40
CA VAL A 450 -6.71 -40.91 0.68
C VAL A 450 -5.34 -41.23 1.26
N LEU A 451 -5.14 -40.93 2.54
CA LEU A 451 -3.96 -41.35 3.29
C LEU A 451 -4.13 -42.81 3.71
N THR A 452 -3.18 -43.64 3.31
CA THR A 452 -3.20 -45.11 3.51
C THR A 452 -2.09 -45.60 4.44
N GLY A 453 -1.24 -44.67 4.90
CA GLY A 453 -0.18 -44.93 5.87
C GLY A 453 -0.72 -45.26 7.27
N THR A 454 0.17 -45.68 8.16
CA THR A 454 -0.17 -45.95 9.58
C THR A 454 0.48 -44.96 10.54
N GLU A 455 1.21 -43.98 10.01
CA GLU A 455 1.90 -42.93 10.76
C GLU A 455 1.18 -41.60 10.54
N ALA A 456 1.41 -40.65 11.45
CA ALA A 456 0.94 -39.28 11.31
C ALA A 456 1.41 -38.67 9.98
N ALA A 457 0.48 -38.02 9.27
CA ALA A 457 0.70 -37.50 7.92
C ALA A 457 -0.20 -36.30 7.65
N SER A 458 0.21 -35.44 6.72
CA SER A 458 -0.55 -34.26 6.29
C SER A 458 -1.14 -34.49 4.90
N GLY A 459 -2.40 -34.11 4.71
CA GLY A 459 -3.06 -34.11 3.41
C GLY A 459 -3.41 -32.68 3.03
N THR A 460 -2.95 -32.23 1.87
CA THR A 460 -3.21 -30.89 1.34
C THR A 460 -3.92 -30.99 -0.01
N GLY A 461 -4.99 -30.21 -0.18
CA GLY A 461 -5.77 -30.10 -1.40
C GLY A 461 -5.15 -29.20 -2.46
N ASN A 462 -6.00 -28.63 -3.32
CA ASN A 462 -5.74 -27.67 -4.39
C ASN A 462 -6.97 -26.76 -4.55
N ASP A 463 -7.00 -25.84 -5.53
CA ASP A 463 -8.10 -24.87 -5.73
C ASP A 463 -9.50 -25.45 -6.11
N LEU A 464 -9.67 -26.77 -6.12
CA LEU A 464 -10.93 -27.44 -6.46
C LEU A 464 -11.66 -27.89 -5.19
N ALA A 465 -12.97 -28.15 -5.30
CA ALA A 465 -13.70 -28.84 -4.23
C ALA A 465 -13.20 -30.29 -4.06
N ASN A 466 -12.31 -30.48 -3.09
CA ASN A 466 -11.57 -31.70 -2.81
C ASN A 466 -12.24 -32.57 -1.74
N ARG A 467 -11.90 -33.87 -1.76
CA ARG A 467 -12.16 -34.82 -0.68
C ARG A 467 -10.85 -35.32 -0.11
N LEU A 468 -10.58 -35.02 1.16
CA LEU A 468 -9.38 -35.47 1.86
C LEU A 468 -9.79 -36.46 2.97
N ASP A 469 -9.45 -37.74 2.77
CA ASP A 469 -9.64 -38.79 3.76
C ASP A 469 -8.29 -39.14 4.41
N GLY A 470 -8.17 -38.88 5.72
CA GLY A 470 -7.04 -39.23 6.57
C GLY A 470 -6.91 -40.72 6.86
N ASN A 471 -5.92 -41.08 7.67
CA ASN A 471 -5.63 -42.43 8.11
C ASN A 471 -6.02 -42.66 9.59
N GLU A 472 -5.55 -43.73 10.23
CA GLU A 472 -5.90 -44.03 11.64
C GLU A 472 -4.96 -43.35 12.66
N ALA A 473 -4.06 -42.46 12.21
CA ALA A 473 -3.12 -41.72 13.05
C ALA A 473 -3.40 -40.22 12.93
N SER A 474 -2.92 -39.42 13.89
CA SER A 474 -3.07 -37.97 13.88
C SER A 474 -2.66 -37.33 12.54
N ASN A 475 -3.63 -36.76 11.84
CA ASN A 475 -3.46 -36.10 10.57
C ASN A 475 -3.60 -34.58 10.68
N THR A 476 -3.03 -33.89 9.70
CA THR A 476 -3.35 -32.48 9.43
C THR A 476 -3.95 -32.40 8.03
N LEU A 477 -5.20 -31.98 7.93
CA LEU A 477 -5.94 -31.92 6.68
C LEU A 477 -6.25 -30.47 6.34
N ASP A 478 -5.90 -30.08 5.12
CA ASP A 478 -5.94 -28.71 4.63
C ASP A 478 -6.50 -28.71 3.21
N GLY A 479 -7.70 -28.14 3.05
CA GLY A 479 -8.41 -28.13 1.77
C GLY A 479 -7.78 -27.25 0.69
N MET A 480 -7.12 -26.15 1.11
CA MET A 480 -6.81 -25.01 0.25
C MET A 480 -8.09 -24.39 -0.34
N GLY A 481 -8.06 -23.84 -1.56
CA GLY A 481 -9.23 -23.22 -2.16
C GLY A 481 -10.30 -24.24 -2.58
N GLY A 482 -11.59 -23.95 -2.40
CA GLY A 482 -12.65 -24.87 -2.77
C GLY A 482 -13.76 -24.96 -1.73
N ASN A 483 -14.65 -25.93 -1.88
CA ASN A 483 -15.63 -26.26 -0.84
C ASN A 483 -15.38 -27.72 -0.45
N ASP A 484 -14.52 -27.94 0.54
CA ASP A 484 -13.88 -29.23 0.70
C ASP A 484 -14.57 -30.15 1.69
N TRP A 485 -14.29 -31.45 1.55
CA TRP A 485 -14.75 -32.49 2.47
C TRP A 485 -13.56 -33.14 3.16
N LEU A 486 -13.46 -32.88 4.45
CA LEU A 486 -12.36 -33.36 5.28
C LEU A 486 -12.86 -34.46 6.23
N THR A 487 -12.17 -35.60 6.19
CA THR A 487 -12.43 -36.76 7.06
C THR A 487 -11.13 -37.12 7.76
N GLY A 488 -11.02 -36.92 9.07
CA GLY A 488 -9.80 -37.16 9.84
C GLY A 488 -9.46 -38.65 9.96
N GLY A 489 -10.47 -39.47 10.25
CA GLY A 489 -10.30 -40.87 10.60
C GLY A 489 -10.28 -41.10 12.11
N ASP A 490 -9.43 -42.03 12.56
CA ASP A 490 -9.13 -42.17 13.98
C ASP A 490 -7.87 -41.33 14.27
N GLY A 491 -7.73 -40.80 15.49
CA GLY A 491 -6.53 -40.06 15.88
C GLY A 491 -6.86 -38.69 16.43
N ASP A 492 -5.82 -37.95 16.83
CA ASP A 492 -5.95 -36.55 17.25
C ASP A 492 -5.64 -35.68 16.02
N ASP A 493 -6.67 -35.37 15.23
CA ASP A 493 -6.55 -34.70 13.93
C ASP A 493 -6.66 -33.18 14.02
N THR A 494 -6.06 -32.49 13.06
CA THR A 494 -6.19 -31.03 12.87
C THR A 494 -6.77 -30.73 11.50
N PHE A 495 -7.90 -30.04 11.47
CA PHE A 495 -8.55 -29.54 10.26
C PHE A 495 -8.23 -28.06 10.10
N VAL A 496 -7.56 -27.69 9.02
CA VAL A 496 -7.12 -26.32 8.75
C VAL A 496 -8.13 -25.65 7.82
N ILE A 497 -8.64 -24.48 8.23
CA ILE A 497 -9.58 -23.66 7.49
C ILE A 497 -9.00 -22.26 7.41
N ARG A 498 -8.82 -21.70 6.21
CA ARG A 498 -8.30 -20.33 6.05
C ARG A 498 -9.31 -19.36 5.48
N LYS A 499 -9.09 -18.08 5.79
CA LYS A 499 -9.89 -17.00 5.24
C LYS A 499 -9.76 -16.95 3.71
N GLY A 500 -10.89 -16.93 3.01
CA GLY A 500 -10.95 -16.77 1.55
C GLY A 500 -10.80 -18.06 0.75
N GLU A 501 -10.57 -19.19 1.42
CA GLU A 501 -10.39 -20.50 0.78
C GLU A 501 -11.71 -21.23 0.48
N GLY A 502 -12.85 -20.75 0.98
CA GLY A 502 -14.17 -21.27 0.63
C GLY A 502 -14.87 -22.03 1.75
N ASN A 503 -15.94 -22.78 1.43
CA ASN A 503 -16.89 -23.32 2.41
C ASN A 503 -16.69 -24.82 2.65
N ASP A 504 -16.03 -25.15 3.75
CA ASP A 504 -15.61 -26.52 4.02
C ASP A 504 -16.59 -27.29 4.91
N THR A 505 -16.50 -28.62 4.79
CA THR A 505 -17.25 -29.59 5.57
C THR A 505 -16.32 -30.59 6.23
N VAL A 506 -16.29 -30.61 7.57
CA VAL A 506 -15.64 -31.67 8.35
C VAL A 506 -16.67 -32.74 8.71
N THR A 507 -16.36 -33.99 8.41
CA THR A 507 -17.37 -35.07 8.41
C THR A 507 -17.38 -35.94 9.66
N ASP A 508 -16.29 -35.96 10.44
CA ASP A 508 -16.09 -36.87 11.57
C ASP A 508 -15.44 -36.22 12.81
N PHE A 509 -15.56 -34.89 12.93
CA PHE A 509 -14.99 -34.15 14.06
C PHE A 509 -15.43 -34.70 15.43
N HIS A 510 -14.50 -35.00 16.34
CA HIS A 510 -14.78 -35.39 17.72
C HIS A 510 -14.62 -34.20 18.68
N PRO A 511 -15.72 -33.60 19.18
CA PRO A 511 -15.66 -32.38 19.97
C PRO A 511 -15.27 -32.63 21.45
N GLY A 512 -14.64 -31.61 22.05
CA GLY A 512 -14.32 -31.50 23.47
C GLY A 512 -12.85 -31.77 23.78
N ALA A 513 -12.30 -31.05 24.77
CA ALA A 513 -10.88 -31.09 25.22
C ALA A 513 -10.22 -32.47 25.48
N ALA A 514 -10.99 -33.56 25.50
CA ALA A 514 -10.49 -34.92 25.70
C ALA A 514 -10.37 -35.72 24.39
N SER A 515 -10.86 -35.21 23.26
CA SER A 515 -10.72 -35.86 21.95
C SER A 515 -9.31 -35.71 21.40
N GLY A 516 -8.68 -34.54 21.58
CA GLY A 516 -7.39 -34.23 20.97
C GLY A 516 -7.49 -33.66 19.56
N GLU A 517 -8.68 -33.70 18.95
CA GLU A 517 -8.95 -33.09 17.65
C GLU A 517 -9.12 -31.57 17.72
N LEU A 518 -8.83 -30.90 16.61
CA LEU A 518 -8.73 -29.44 16.53
C LEU A 518 -9.25 -28.90 15.19
N ILE A 519 -10.05 -27.85 15.26
CA ILE A 519 -10.31 -26.96 14.13
C ILE A 519 -9.34 -25.78 14.23
N ARG A 520 -8.41 -25.66 13.28
CA ARG A 520 -7.56 -24.48 13.15
C ARG A 520 -8.23 -23.48 12.21
N LEU A 521 -8.41 -22.25 12.66
CA LEU A 521 -8.95 -21.16 11.86
C LEU A 521 -7.86 -20.09 11.63
N ASP A 522 -7.33 -20.04 10.41
CA ASP A 522 -6.25 -19.12 10.04
C ASP A 522 -6.80 -17.88 9.31
N GLY A 523 -6.33 -16.69 9.70
CA GLY A 523 -6.69 -15.43 9.04
C GLY A 523 -8.06 -14.85 9.40
N PHE A 524 -8.78 -15.46 10.35
CA PHE A 524 -10.09 -14.96 10.80
C PHE A 524 -9.97 -14.04 12.03
N SER A 525 -10.89 -13.07 12.16
CA SER A 525 -10.85 -12.04 13.21
C SER A 525 -11.37 -12.49 14.58
N PHE A 526 -11.44 -13.80 14.85
CA PHE A 526 -11.92 -14.31 16.13
C PHE A 526 -10.88 -14.11 17.24
N THR A 527 -11.32 -13.58 18.40
CA THR A 527 -10.42 -13.28 19.52
C THR A 527 -10.11 -14.47 20.41
N ASP A 528 -11.01 -15.45 20.46
CA ASP A 528 -10.88 -16.70 21.22
C ASP A 528 -11.91 -17.73 20.70
N GLY A 529 -11.76 -19.00 21.10
CA GLY A 529 -12.71 -20.05 20.71
C GLY A 529 -14.14 -19.83 21.24
N ALA A 530 -14.34 -18.94 22.22
CA ALA A 530 -15.69 -18.58 22.67
C ALA A 530 -16.38 -17.64 21.67
N ALA A 531 -15.63 -16.76 21.00
CA ALA A 531 -16.12 -15.95 19.90
C ALA A 531 -16.54 -16.82 18.70
N VAL A 532 -15.77 -17.88 18.39
CA VAL A 532 -16.11 -18.86 17.36
C VAL A 532 -17.42 -19.58 17.70
N LEU A 533 -17.56 -20.05 18.95
CA LEU A 533 -18.80 -20.66 19.43
C LEU A 533 -20.01 -19.71 19.36
N ALA A 534 -19.80 -18.40 19.53
CA ALA A 534 -20.87 -17.43 19.41
C ALA A 534 -21.34 -17.23 17.96
N ALA A 535 -20.46 -17.48 16.98
CA ALA A 535 -20.78 -17.45 15.55
C ALA A 535 -21.34 -18.79 15.03
N ALA A 536 -21.31 -19.85 15.84
CA ALA A 536 -21.83 -21.16 15.50
C ALA A 536 -23.34 -21.28 15.70
N THR A 537 -24.02 -21.84 14.71
CA THR A 537 -25.48 -22.09 14.72
C THR A 537 -25.76 -23.56 14.48
N GLN A 538 -26.67 -24.14 15.26
CA GLN A 538 -27.17 -25.48 14.99
C GLN A 538 -28.12 -25.46 13.79
N GLN A 539 -27.84 -26.24 12.75
CA GLN A 539 -28.72 -26.44 11.60
C GLN A 539 -29.00 -27.94 11.41
N GLY A 540 -30.20 -28.39 11.76
CA GLY A 540 -30.52 -29.82 11.71
C GLY A 540 -29.64 -30.65 12.65
N GLU A 541 -28.96 -31.66 12.11
CA GLU A 541 -27.99 -32.51 12.85
C GLU A 541 -26.57 -31.91 12.86
N ASP A 542 -26.33 -30.83 12.12
CA ASP A 542 -25.00 -30.26 11.86
C ASP A 542 -24.82 -28.92 12.58
N VAL A 543 -23.57 -28.51 12.79
CA VAL A 543 -23.21 -27.15 13.23
C VAL A 543 -22.65 -26.39 12.03
N VAL A 544 -23.15 -25.17 11.81
CA VAL A 544 -22.62 -24.24 10.81
C VAL A 544 -22.02 -23.04 11.53
N ILE A 545 -20.74 -22.77 11.29
CA ILE A 545 -20.01 -21.65 11.87
C ILE A 545 -19.87 -20.57 10.80
N ALA A 546 -20.42 -19.39 11.07
CA ALA A 546 -20.23 -18.23 10.20
C ALA A 546 -18.86 -17.63 10.47
N LEU A 547 -17.96 -17.69 9.49
CA LEU A 547 -16.56 -17.27 9.66
C LEU A 547 -16.31 -15.80 9.26
N GLY A 548 -17.24 -15.19 8.52
CA GLY A 548 -17.14 -13.83 7.96
C GLY A 548 -17.18 -13.86 6.43
N ASP A 549 -17.48 -12.73 5.78
CA ASP A 549 -17.40 -12.54 4.31
C ASP A 549 -18.19 -13.56 3.47
N GLY A 550 -19.26 -14.14 4.04
CA GLY A 550 -20.06 -15.21 3.42
C GLY A 550 -19.45 -16.62 3.53
N GLN A 551 -18.25 -16.75 4.12
CA GLN A 551 -17.57 -18.03 4.35
C GLN A 551 -18.15 -18.75 5.58
N THR A 552 -18.31 -20.07 5.46
CA THR A 552 -18.86 -20.94 6.51
C THR A 552 -18.09 -22.25 6.62
N LEU A 553 -17.95 -22.74 7.86
CA LEU A 553 -17.51 -24.11 8.15
C LEU A 553 -18.69 -24.95 8.63
N THR A 554 -18.87 -26.13 8.05
CA THR A 554 -19.88 -27.11 8.47
C THR A 554 -19.25 -28.28 9.20
N LEU A 555 -19.70 -28.56 10.43
CA LEU A 555 -19.32 -29.75 11.20
C LEU A 555 -20.50 -30.73 11.22
N LYS A 556 -20.36 -31.87 10.55
CA LYS A 556 -21.47 -32.82 10.35
C LYS A 556 -21.74 -33.70 11.56
N GLY A 557 -23.02 -33.89 11.86
CA GLY A 557 -23.49 -34.76 12.95
C GLY A 557 -23.14 -34.25 14.35
N ILE A 558 -22.67 -33.01 14.47
CA ILE A 558 -22.26 -32.41 15.75
C ILE A 558 -23.41 -31.64 16.38
N GLN A 559 -23.55 -31.80 17.69
CA GLN A 559 -24.41 -30.94 18.48
C GLN A 559 -23.60 -29.75 18.98
N LEU A 560 -24.09 -28.52 18.77
CA LEU A 560 -23.44 -27.28 19.19
C LEU A 560 -23.08 -27.28 20.68
N SER A 561 -23.90 -27.93 21.51
CA SER A 561 -23.63 -28.07 22.96
C SER A 561 -22.45 -28.97 23.31
N ALA A 562 -21.94 -29.77 22.36
CA ALA A 562 -20.78 -30.62 22.54
C ALA A 562 -19.47 -29.87 22.29
N LEU A 563 -19.50 -28.79 21.50
CA LEU A 563 -18.32 -27.98 21.19
C LEU A 563 -17.87 -27.17 22.42
N THR A 564 -16.56 -27.03 22.54
CA THR A 564 -15.91 -26.25 23.59
C THR A 564 -14.90 -25.27 22.98
N ALA A 565 -14.56 -24.20 23.71
CA ALA A 565 -13.63 -23.20 23.19
C ALA A 565 -12.22 -23.77 22.91
N SER A 566 -11.86 -24.92 23.48
CA SER A 566 -10.59 -25.61 23.21
C SER A 566 -10.60 -26.45 21.94
N ASP A 567 -11.75 -26.62 21.31
CA ASP A 567 -11.89 -27.35 20.04
C ASP A 567 -11.39 -26.49 18.86
N PHE A 568 -11.16 -25.20 19.11
CA PHE A 568 -10.71 -24.22 18.14
C PHE A 568 -9.31 -23.73 18.49
N ASP A 569 -8.41 -23.88 17.54
CA ASP A 569 -7.10 -23.26 17.54
C ASP A 569 -7.15 -21.99 16.70
N LEU A 570 -6.90 -20.86 17.36
CA LEU A 570 -6.81 -19.54 16.74
C LEU A 570 -5.36 -19.06 16.71
N VAL A 571 -4.41 -19.95 16.99
CA VAL A 571 -3.02 -19.67 16.68
C VAL A 571 -2.92 -19.76 15.16
N ASN A 572 -2.71 -18.60 14.52
CA ASN A 572 -2.23 -18.52 13.15
C ASN A 572 -0.88 -19.27 13.11
N ILE A 573 -0.92 -20.56 12.75
CA ILE A 573 0.28 -21.35 12.52
C ILE A 573 0.26 -21.67 11.03
N PRO A 574 1.06 -20.94 10.20
CA PRO A 574 1.35 -21.39 8.84
C PRO A 574 1.81 -22.85 8.88
N PRO A 575 1.38 -23.69 7.92
CA PRO A 575 1.65 -25.12 7.97
C PRO A 575 3.16 -25.40 8.12
N PRO A 576 3.55 -26.46 8.86
CA PRO A 576 4.94 -26.86 8.97
C PRO A 576 5.45 -27.32 7.60
N GLY A 577 6.04 -26.40 6.82
CA GLY A 577 6.95 -26.75 5.74
C GLY A 577 8.09 -27.55 6.34
N GLY A 578 8.07 -28.86 6.11
CA GLY A 578 9.00 -29.79 6.74
C GLY A 578 10.45 -29.39 6.49
N VAL A 579 11.21 -29.12 7.55
CA VAL A 579 12.67 -29.16 7.47
C VAL A 579 13.11 -30.60 7.72
N PRO A 580 13.95 -31.18 6.87
CA PRO A 580 15.21 -31.65 7.44
C PRO A 580 16.44 -31.37 6.58
N GLY A 581 17.41 -30.78 7.27
CA GLY A 581 18.84 -30.73 6.99
C GLY A 581 19.45 -31.68 5.95
N SER A 582 20.37 -31.07 5.19
CA SER A 582 21.54 -31.68 4.55
C SER A 582 21.31 -32.61 3.35
N ASP A 583 20.77 -32.08 2.26
CA ASP A 583 21.46 -32.13 0.96
C ASP A 583 20.77 -31.17 -0.01
N LEU A 584 21.56 -30.41 -0.76
CA LEU A 584 21.08 -29.50 -1.80
C LEU A 584 20.66 -30.31 -3.03
N ALA A 585 19.39 -30.69 -3.11
CA ALA A 585 18.68 -31.02 -4.36
C ALA A 585 17.16 -30.86 -4.18
N PRO A 586 16.46 -30.25 -5.16
CA PRO A 586 15.11 -29.71 -5.00
C PRO A 586 14.04 -30.81 -4.93
N LEU A 587 12.99 -30.59 -4.14
CA LEU A 587 11.74 -31.32 -4.22
C LEU A 587 10.96 -30.74 -5.43
N SER A 588 10.87 -31.51 -6.50
CA SER A 588 10.21 -31.10 -7.74
C SER A 588 8.72 -31.45 -7.71
N GLY A 589 7.85 -30.43 -7.75
CA GLY A 589 6.42 -30.53 -8.07
C GLY A 589 5.96 -29.23 -8.73
N GLU A 590 5.26 -29.32 -9.86
CA GLU A 590 5.00 -28.23 -10.80
C GLU A 590 4.31 -27.00 -10.18
N GLY A 591 4.98 -25.85 -10.29
CA GLY A 591 4.55 -24.52 -9.82
C GLY A 591 5.76 -23.63 -9.58
N GLU A 592 6.80 -24.19 -8.94
CA GLU A 592 8.07 -23.54 -8.60
C GLU A 592 8.90 -23.08 -9.81
N VAL A 593 8.91 -21.77 -10.09
CA VAL A 593 9.87 -21.20 -11.05
C VAL A 593 11.11 -20.72 -10.31
N TRP A 594 12.22 -21.43 -10.53
CA TRP A 594 13.53 -21.00 -10.05
C TRP A 594 14.05 -19.81 -10.86
N ARG A 595 14.33 -18.69 -10.18
CA ARG A 595 14.85 -17.46 -10.75
C ARG A 595 16.08 -16.98 -10.00
N ASP A 596 17.24 -17.11 -10.65
CA ASP A 596 18.47 -16.52 -10.17
C ASP A 596 18.68 -15.13 -10.81
N GLY A 597 18.96 -14.14 -9.97
CA GLY A 597 19.57 -12.88 -10.35
C GLY A 597 21.04 -13.05 -10.76
N THR A 598 21.71 -11.94 -11.03
CA THR A 598 23.13 -11.90 -11.39
C THR A 598 23.96 -11.36 -10.22
N ALA A 599 25.24 -11.07 -10.46
CA ALA A 599 26.11 -10.45 -9.46
C ALA A 599 26.01 -8.90 -9.46
N ALA A 600 25.02 -8.34 -10.15
CA ALA A 600 24.76 -6.90 -10.23
C ALA A 600 23.38 -6.58 -9.67
N ALA A 601 23.24 -5.41 -9.03
CA ALA A 601 21.95 -4.95 -8.49
C ALA A 601 20.89 -4.84 -9.60
N GLU A 602 19.84 -5.63 -9.49
CA GLU A 602 18.73 -5.67 -10.44
C GLU A 602 17.37 -5.96 -9.78
N THR A 603 16.32 -5.98 -10.58
CA THR A 603 14.99 -6.40 -10.13
C THR A 603 14.67 -7.77 -10.72
N VAL A 604 14.52 -8.78 -9.86
CA VAL A 604 14.15 -10.13 -10.22
C VAL A 604 12.65 -10.30 -9.98
N ASN A 605 11.87 -10.36 -11.06
CA ASN A 605 10.41 -10.49 -10.99
C ASN A 605 9.99 -11.95 -11.15
N GLY A 606 9.19 -12.42 -10.20
CA GLY A 606 8.47 -13.66 -10.18
C GLY A 606 7.20 -13.64 -11.02
N THR A 607 6.37 -14.66 -10.80
CA THR A 607 5.12 -14.97 -11.50
C THR A 607 3.95 -14.96 -10.51
N ALA A 608 2.79 -15.46 -10.94
CA ALA A 608 1.64 -15.66 -10.05
C ALA A 608 1.59 -17.08 -9.48
N ASN A 609 2.70 -17.82 -9.56
CA ASN A 609 2.87 -19.15 -8.97
C ASN A 609 3.94 -19.03 -7.88
N ASN A 610 3.97 -19.99 -6.97
CA ASN A 610 5.04 -20.18 -6.00
C ASN A 610 6.40 -20.17 -6.71
N ASP A 611 7.30 -19.27 -6.35
CA ASP A 611 8.58 -19.07 -6.98
C ASP A 611 9.74 -19.29 -6.02
N VAL A 612 10.91 -19.64 -6.56
CA VAL A 612 12.15 -19.65 -5.78
C VAL A 612 13.09 -18.61 -6.35
N ILE A 613 13.28 -17.51 -5.62
CA ILE A 613 14.00 -16.33 -6.11
C ILE A 613 15.28 -16.12 -5.31
N ASN A 614 16.42 -16.08 -5.99
CA ASN A 614 17.73 -15.82 -5.38
C ASN A 614 18.41 -14.64 -6.06
N GLY A 615 18.68 -13.57 -5.30
CA GLY A 615 19.33 -12.36 -5.83
C GLY A 615 20.76 -12.57 -6.31
N GLN A 616 21.45 -13.60 -5.79
CA GLN A 616 22.88 -13.84 -6.00
C GLN A 616 23.77 -12.72 -5.45
N GLY A 617 24.30 -11.80 -6.24
CA GLY A 617 25.19 -10.76 -5.72
C GLY A 617 24.70 -9.39 -6.14
N GLY A 618 24.71 -8.41 -5.24
CA GLY A 618 24.11 -7.13 -5.58
C GLY A 618 23.30 -6.63 -4.40
N GLY A 619 22.62 -5.51 -4.60
CA GLY A 619 21.51 -5.13 -3.73
C GLY A 619 20.26 -5.25 -4.56
N ASP A 620 19.72 -6.46 -4.63
CA ASP A 620 18.66 -6.83 -5.57
C ASP A 620 17.27 -6.50 -5.02
N THR A 621 16.30 -6.31 -5.90
CA THR A 621 14.88 -6.23 -5.56
C THR A 621 14.19 -7.47 -6.08
N LEU A 622 13.81 -8.36 -5.16
CA LEU A 622 13.14 -9.62 -5.46
C LEU A 622 11.63 -9.38 -5.30
N VAL A 623 10.88 -9.60 -6.37
CA VAL A 623 9.42 -9.41 -6.42
C VAL A 623 8.80 -10.77 -6.72
N GLY A 624 7.97 -11.31 -5.83
CA GLY A 624 7.32 -12.61 -6.02
C GLY A 624 6.15 -12.56 -6.95
N GLY A 625 5.10 -11.88 -6.49
CA GLY A 625 3.86 -11.75 -7.23
C GLY A 625 2.71 -12.36 -6.44
N ALA A 626 2.17 -13.48 -6.92
CA ALA A 626 1.18 -14.26 -6.18
C ALA A 626 1.68 -15.72 -6.12
N GLY A 627 1.18 -16.50 -5.17
CA GLY A 627 1.75 -17.80 -4.78
C GLY A 627 2.61 -17.69 -3.52
N ASP A 628 2.95 -18.84 -2.96
CA ASP A 628 3.81 -18.97 -1.78
C ASP A 628 5.28 -18.99 -2.21
N ASP A 629 5.97 -17.85 -2.12
CA ASP A 629 7.29 -17.66 -2.69
C ASP A 629 8.43 -17.86 -1.68
N HIS A 630 9.59 -18.33 -2.16
CA HIS A 630 10.79 -18.57 -1.38
C HIS A 630 11.96 -17.67 -1.84
N TYR A 631 12.39 -16.76 -0.97
CA TYR A 631 13.48 -15.81 -1.23
C TYR A 631 14.80 -16.24 -0.59
N TYR A 632 15.88 -16.30 -1.36
CA TYR A 632 17.24 -16.48 -0.83
C TYR A 632 18.02 -15.16 -0.93
N LEU A 633 18.23 -14.52 0.21
CA LEU A 633 18.78 -13.16 0.27
C LEU A 633 20.28 -13.15 0.52
N ASN A 634 20.92 -12.20 -0.15
CA ASN A 634 22.30 -11.80 0.06
C ASN A 634 22.34 -10.38 0.68
N PRO A 635 23.48 -9.96 1.25
CA PRO A 635 23.58 -8.65 1.88
C PRO A 635 23.32 -7.51 0.89
N GLY A 636 22.26 -6.73 1.15
CA GLY A 636 21.83 -5.64 0.28
C GLY A 636 20.49 -5.89 -0.42
N ASP A 637 19.98 -7.13 -0.42
CA ASP A 637 18.74 -7.49 -1.12
C ASP A 637 17.49 -6.99 -0.40
N THR A 638 16.44 -6.74 -1.16
CA THR A 638 15.12 -6.27 -0.75
C THR A 638 14.04 -7.16 -1.35
N VAL A 639 12.97 -7.42 -0.60
CA VAL A 639 11.82 -8.23 -1.04
C VAL A 639 10.61 -7.30 -1.16
N VAL A 640 9.79 -7.47 -2.19
CA VAL A 640 8.58 -6.69 -2.45
C VAL A 640 7.42 -7.63 -2.74
N GLU A 641 6.48 -7.71 -1.79
CA GLU A 641 5.28 -8.54 -1.91
C GLU A 641 3.97 -7.76 -1.94
N ALA A 642 3.00 -8.34 -2.65
CA ALA A 642 1.63 -7.85 -2.69
C ALA A 642 0.84 -8.35 -1.46
N ALA A 643 -0.13 -7.54 -1.00
CA ALA A 643 -1.01 -8.00 0.07
C ALA A 643 -1.88 -9.17 -0.42
N ASN A 644 -1.94 -10.26 0.35
CA ASN A 644 -2.62 -11.51 -0.01
C ASN A 644 -2.04 -12.20 -1.26
N GLY A 645 -0.74 -12.02 -1.54
CA GLY A 645 -0.03 -12.71 -2.63
C GLY A 645 0.10 -14.21 -2.40
N GLY A 646 0.35 -14.63 -1.18
CA GLY A 646 0.50 -16.02 -0.74
C GLY A 646 1.12 -16.02 0.66
N ILE A 647 1.72 -17.14 1.07
CA ILE A 647 2.54 -17.28 2.27
C ILE A 647 4.01 -17.33 1.87
N ASP A 648 4.72 -16.24 2.12
CA ASP A 648 6.06 -16.04 1.60
C ASP A 648 7.16 -16.31 2.63
N THR A 649 8.27 -16.89 2.18
CA THR A 649 9.38 -17.34 3.04
C THR A 649 10.73 -16.77 2.65
N VAL A 650 11.37 -16.06 3.57
CA VAL A 650 12.71 -15.48 3.42
C VAL A 650 13.77 -16.35 4.09
N TYR A 651 14.77 -16.79 3.34
CA TYR A 651 15.99 -17.45 3.83
C TYR A 651 17.15 -16.46 3.79
N THR A 652 17.82 -16.29 4.93
CA THR A 652 18.99 -15.40 5.01
C THR A 652 19.99 -15.85 6.05
N TRP A 653 21.28 -15.57 5.84
CA TRP A 653 22.32 -15.69 6.87
C TRP A 653 22.79 -14.31 7.37
N GLU A 654 22.14 -13.24 6.92
CA GLU A 654 22.44 -11.86 7.32
C GLU A 654 21.95 -11.60 8.75
N ASP A 655 22.78 -10.89 9.52
CA ASP A 655 22.42 -10.46 10.86
C ASP A 655 21.61 -9.16 10.83
N GLY A 656 20.52 -9.09 11.61
CA GLY A 656 19.73 -7.87 11.80
C GLY A 656 18.63 -7.69 10.77
N ARG A 657 18.09 -8.79 10.23
CA ARG A 657 17.10 -8.71 9.16
C ARG A 657 15.71 -8.37 9.66
N PHE A 658 15.03 -7.49 8.93
CA PHE A 658 13.61 -7.17 9.08
C PHE A 658 12.84 -7.75 7.89
N LEU A 659 11.71 -8.42 8.16
CA LEU A 659 10.79 -8.83 7.10
C LEU A 659 10.19 -7.59 6.42
N ALA A 660 10.07 -7.66 5.09
CA ALA A 660 9.33 -6.67 4.32
C ALA A 660 7.83 -6.75 4.66
N ALA A 661 7.05 -5.73 4.29
CA ALA A 661 5.60 -5.82 4.42
C ALA A 661 5.05 -6.98 3.56
N ASN A 662 3.96 -7.61 3.99
CA ASN A 662 3.30 -8.73 3.29
C ASN A 662 4.15 -10.01 3.17
N VAL A 663 5.16 -10.19 4.02
CA VAL A 663 5.93 -11.45 4.10
C VAL A 663 5.71 -12.11 5.45
N GLU A 664 5.42 -13.40 5.45
CA GLU A 664 4.96 -14.13 6.63
C GLU A 664 6.09 -14.86 7.35
N ASN A 665 7.05 -15.46 6.63
CA ASN A 665 8.03 -16.39 7.20
C ASN A 665 9.48 -15.92 7.03
N LEU A 666 10.28 -16.09 8.10
CA LEU A 666 11.73 -15.87 8.11
C LEU A 666 12.46 -17.12 8.61
N VAL A 667 13.45 -17.56 7.85
CA VAL A 667 14.36 -18.66 8.20
C VAL A 667 15.80 -18.13 8.25
N LEU A 668 16.37 -18.10 9.45
CA LEU A 668 17.78 -17.78 9.64
C LEU A 668 18.62 -19.01 9.31
N THR A 669 19.49 -18.85 8.33
CA THR A 669 20.44 -19.86 7.85
C THR A 669 21.85 -19.52 8.33
N GLY A 670 22.77 -20.48 8.24
CA GLY A 670 24.15 -20.30 8.67
C GLY A 670 24.43 -20.76 10.10
N THR A 671 25.67 -20.54 10.56
CA THR A 671 26.19 -21.10 11.83
C THR A 671 26.66 -20.03 12.81
N GLY A 672 26.37 -18.76 12.53
CA GLY A 672 26.81 -17.59 13.30
C GLY A 672 25.68 -17.03 14.15
N TRP A 673 26.04 -16.20 15.14
CA TRP A 673 25.05 -15.40 15.85
C TRP A 673 24.33 -14.49 14.85
N THR A 674 23.00 -14.51 14.86
CA THR A 674 22.15 -13.78 13.92
C THR A 674 20.87 -13.31 14.62
N SER A 675 20.38 -12.15 14.21
CA SER A 675 19.11 -11.60 14.66
C SER A 675 18.08 -11.52 13.52
N GLY A 676 16.84 -11.87 13.83
CA GLY A 676 15.70 -11.87 12.91
C GLY A 676 14.52 -11.11 13.50
N THR A 677 13.87 -10.29 12.68
CA THR A 677 12.77 -9.42 13.09
C THR A 677 11.61 -9.50 12.12
N GLY A 678 10.40 -9.74 12.64
CA GLY A 678 9.15 -9.77 11.87
C GLY A 678 8.61 -8.37 11.53
N ASN A 679 7.35 -8.32 11.11
CA ASN A 679 6.63 -7.13 10.67
C ASN A 679 5.33 -6.92 11.49
N GLY A 680 4.21 -6.53 10.88
CA GLY A 680 2.93 -6.34 11.58
C GLY A 680 1.95 -7.52 11.42
N LEU A 681 2.37 -8.57 10.72
CA LEU A 681 1.60 -9.78 10.42
C LEU A 681 1.91 -10.87 11.46
N ASN A 682 1.13 -11.94 11.44
CA ASN A 682 1.40 -13.12 12.26
C ASN A 682 2.55 -13.90 11.63
N ASN A 683 3.79 -13.64 12.05
CA ASN A 683 4.98 -14.19 11.42
C ASN A 683 5.42 -15.55 11.98
N ARG A 684 6.03 -16.38 11.13
CA ARG A 684 6.84 -17.53 11.56
C ARG A 684 8.33 -17.18 11.45
N ILE A 685 9.07 -17.26 12.55
CA ILE A 685 10.52 -17.02 12.55
C ILE A 685 11.25 -18.24 13.10
N ASP A 686 12.03 -18.90 12.24
CA ASP A 686 12.87 -20.04 12.59
C ASP A 686 14.35 -19.61 12.64
N GLY A 687 14.97 -19.78 13.81
CA GLY A 687 16.39 -19.55 14.08
C GLY A 687 17.32 -20.60 13.47
N ASN A 688 18.61 -20.50 13.76
CA ASN A 688 19.62 -21.51 13.38
C ASN A 688 20.18 -22.22 14.64
N ASP A 689 21.18 -23.09 14.49
CA ASP A 689 21.78 -23.81 15.64
C ASP A 689 22.72 -22.94 16.52
N ALA A 690 22.86 -21.64 16.22
CA ALA A 690 23.64 -20.69 17.00
C ALA A 690 22.73 -19.74 17.77
N PRO A 691 23.21 -19.06 18.84
CA PRO A 691 22.35 -18.17 19.60
C PRO A 691 21.74 -17.07 18.73
N ASN A 692 20.43 -16.91 18.78
CA ASN A 692 19.67 -15.95 17.99
C ASN A 692 19.02 -14.86 18.86
N LEU A 693 18.71 -13.72 18.25
CA LEU A 693 17.78 -12.71 18.80
C LEU A 693 16.57 -12.64 17.86
N ILE A 694 15.41 -13.06 18.35
CA ILE A 694 14.19 -13.20 17.55
C ILE A 694 13.13 -12.24 18.12
N ASP A 695 12.62 -11.33 17.29
CA ASP A 695 11.59 -10.33 17.62
C ASP A 695 10.47 -10.37 16.58
N GLY A 696 9.32 -10.94 16.94
CA GLY A 696 8.19 -11.10 16.02
C GLY A 696 7.54 -9.79 15.56
N LYS A 697 7.69 -8.72 16.37
CA LYS A 697 7.01 -7.43 16.21
C LYS A 697 5.50 -7.54 16.40
N GLY A 698 4.68 -6.97 15.52
CA GLY A 698 3.23 -6.92 15.71
C GLY A 698 2.60 -8.14 15.08
N GLY A 699 1.53 -8.69 15.65
CA GLY A 699 0.95 -9.96 15.22
C GLY A 699 1.02 -11.00 16.33
N ASN A 700 0.41 -12.16 16.08
CA ASN A 700 0.51 -13.34 16.91
C ASN A 700 1.57 -14.26 16.28
N ASP A 701 2.82 -14.16 16.75
CA ASP A 701 3.94 -14.77 16.05
C ASP A 701 4.28 -16.19 16.54
N VAL A 702 4.87 -17.01 15.67
CA VAL A 702 5.44 -18.33 15.98
C VAL A 702 6.96 -18.26 15.89
N LEU A 703 7.63 -18.40 17.03
CA LEU A 703 9.07 -18.22 17.16
C LEU A 703 9.75 -19.53 17.54
N THR A 704 10.73 -19.95 16.75
CA THR A 704 11.54 -21.16 16.99
C THR A 704 13.01 -20.75 17.07
N GLY A 705 13.72 -21.12 18.13
CA GLY A 705 15.15 -20.82 18.30
C GLY A 705 16.07 -21.82 17.60
N ASN A 706 15.64 -23.08 17.53
CA ASN A 706 16.41 -24.28 17.24
C ASN A 706 17.47 -24.60 18.31
N GLY A 707 18.73 -24.68 17.92
CA GLY A 707 19.84 -24.91 18.83
C GLY A 707 20.44 -23.59 19.27
N GLY A 708 20.86 -23.43 20.52
CA GLY A 708 21.45 -22.16 20.93
C GLY A 708 21.05 -21.79 22.35
N SER A 709 21.33 -20.54 22.70
CA SER A 709 20.78 -19.90 23.89
C SER A 709 20.14 -18.62 23.37
N ASP A 710 18.89 -18.76 22.98
CA ASP A 710 18.21 -17.79 22.14
C ASP A 710 17.52 -16.73 22.98
N THR A 711 17.34 -15.54 22.41
CA THR A 711 16.60 -14.46 23.04
C THR A 711 15.36 -14.14 22.24
N PHE A 712 14.19 -14.43 22.81
CA PHE A 712 12.89 -14.10 22.24
C PHE A 712 12.40 -12.77 22.83
N VAL A 713 12.19 -11.77 21.99
CA VAL A 713 11.71 -10.44 22.39
C VAL A 713 10.20 -10.41 22.30
N ILE A 714 9.56 -10.09 23.43
CA ILE A 714 8.11 -9.97 23.54
C ILE A 714 7.83 -8.58 24.09
N ALA A 715 7.23 -7.68 23.29
CA ALA A 715 6.91 -6.34 23.75
C ALA A 715 5.41 -6.12 23.96
N ARG A 716 5.09 -5.08 24.74
CA ARG A 716 3.71 -4.75 25.08
C ARG A 716 2.92 -4.23 23.88
N GLY A 717 1.75 -4.82 23.64
CA GLY A 717 0.81 -4.40 22.61
C GLY A 717 1.18 -4.89 21.21
N GLN A 718 2.06 -5.88 21.14
CA GLN A 718 2.55 -6.47 19.90
C GLN A 718 1.75 -7.70 19.48
N GLY A 719 1.17 -8.46 20.41
CA GLY A 719 0.24 -9.55 20.12
C GLY A 719 0.57 -10.79 20.91
N ASN A 720 -0.08 -11.91 20.61
CA ASN A 720 0.00 -13.14 21.38
C ASN A 720 0.96 -14.13 20.72
N ASP A 721 2.16 -14.26 21.28
CA ASP A 721 3.22 -15.03 20.65
C ASP A 721 3.30 -16.46 21.18
N LEU A 722 3.82 -17.37 20.35
CA LEU A 722 4.11 -18.76 20.63
C LEU A 722 5.60 -19.04 20.43
N ILE A 723 6.26 -19.58 21.46
CA ILE A 723 7.63 -20.12 21.33
C ILE A 723 7.57 -21.65 21.33
N THR A 724 8.10 -22.27 20.28
CA THR A 724 7.90 -23.70 19.97
C THR A 724 8.89 -24.64 20.65
N ASP A 725 10.10 -24.17 20.97
CA ASP A 725 11.21 -25.03 21.41
C ASP A 725 12.02 -24.49 22.60
N PHE A 726 11.42 -23.55 23.36
CA PHE A 726 12.05 -22.85 24.48
C PHE A 726 12.85 -23.76 25.43
N GLN A 727 14.17 -23.59 25.50
CA GLN A 727 15.06 -24.36 26.35
C GLN A 727 15.18 -23.72 27.74
N ALA A 728 14.36 -24.16 28.70
CA ALA A 728 14.42 -23.63 30.07
C ALA A 728 15.67 -24.09 30.85
N GLY A 729 16.14 -23.26 31.80
CA GLY A 729 17.27 -23.55 32.68
C GLY A 729 18.49 -22.63 32.48
N ALA A 730 19.54 -22.87 33.27
CA ALA A 730 20.75 -22.05 33.26
C ALA A 730 21.56 -22.28 31.97
N GLY A 731 21.78 -21.21 31.20
CA GLY A 731 22.41 -21.26 29.88
C GLY A 731 21.51 -21.79 28.75
N GLY A 732 20.20 -21.89 28.99
CA GLY A 732 19.20 -22.08 27.94
C GLY A 732 18.65 -20.73 27.45
N ASP A 733 17.43 -20.73 26.95
CA ASP A 733 16.85 -19.56 26.27
C ASP A 733 16.35 -18.50 27.23
N VAL A 734 16.21 -17.30 26.69
CA VAL A 734 15.84 -16.07 27.39
C VAL A 734 14.60 -15.46 26.75
N ILE A 735 13.57 -15.23 27.56
CA ILE A 735 12.43 -14.38 27.20
C ILE A 735 12.75 -12.97 27.66
N ARG A 736 12.81 -12.04 26.72
CA ARG A 736 12.97 -10.61 26.99
C ARG A 736 11.59 -9.92 26.92
N LEU A 737 11.06 -9.56 28.08
CA LEU A 737 9.77 -8.86 28.21
C LEU A 737 10.00 -7.35 28.21
N ASP A 738 9.59 -6.68 27.13
CA ASP A 738 9.79 -5.24 26.92
C ASP A 738 8.50 -4.44 27.16
N GLY A 739 8.56 -3.46 28.06
CA GLY A 739 7.44 -2.54 28.31
C GLY A 739 6.32 -3.07 29.22
N PHE A 740 6.49 -4.26 29.81
CA PHE A 740 5.56 -4.84 30.78
C PHE A 740 5.88 -4.45 32.23
N SER A 741 4.84 -4.39 33.09
CA SER A 741 4.95 -3.91 34.48
C SER A 741 5.35 -4.99 35.50
N PHE A 742 6.00 -6.06 35.08
CA PHE A 742 6.43 -7.11 36.00
C PHE A 742 7.57 -6.61 36.90
N ALA A 743 7.40 -6.72 38.22
CA ALA A 743 8.40 -6.22 39.17
C ALA A 743 9.66 -7.10 39.24
N ASN A 744 9.56 -8.38 38.88
CA ASN A 744 10.63 -9.37 38.93
C ASN A 744 10.13 -10.71 38.34
N PHE A 745 11.05 -11.66 38.17
CA PHE A 745 10.75 -13.02 37.72
C PHE A 745 9.65 -13.71 38.54
N ALA A 746 9.57 -13.50 39.85
CA ALA A 746 8.52 -14.15 40.65
C ALA A 746 7.10 -13.64 40.28
N ALA A 747 6.98 -12.40 39.81
CA ALA A 747 5.74 -11.86 39.28
C ALA A 747 5.38 -12.48 37.92
N VAL A 748 6.35 -12.64 37.02
CA VAL A 748 6.16 -13.33 35.73
C VAL A 748 5.75 -14.78 35.95
N LYS A 749 6.45 -15.49 36.83
CA LYS A 749 6.14 -16.88 37.18
C LYS A 749 4.77 -17.03 37.84
N ALA A 750 4.28 -16.02 38.56
CA ALA A 750 2.95 -16.02 39.13
C ALA A 750 1.84 -15.77 38.09
N ALA A 751 2.17 -15.14 36.97
CA ALA A 751 1.27 -14.94 35.83
C ALA A 751 1.26 -16.11 34.84
N ALA A 752 2.20 -17.05 34.98
CA ALA A 752 2.27 -18.27 34.19
C ALA A 752 1.26 -19.33 34.70
N THR A 753 0.49 -19.88 33.77
CA THR A 753 -0.48 -20.96 33.98
C THR A 753 -0.08 -22.17 33.15
N GLN A 754 -0.18 -23.36 33.73
CA GLN A 754 0.01 -24.61 32.98
C GLN A 754 -1.28 -24.92 32.19
N VAL A 755 -1.17 -25.10 30.87
CA VAL A 755 -2.27 -25.48 29.97
C VAL A 755 -1.83 -26.72 29.20
N GLY A 756 -2.34 -27.89 29.59
CA GLY A 756 -1.83 -29.16 29.05
C GLY A 756 -0.31 -29.31 29.27
N SER A 757 0.41 -29.65 28.21
CA SER A 757 1.89 -29.72 28.18
C SER A 757 2.60 -28.36 28.05
N ASN A 758 1.86 -27.27 27.94
CA ASN A 758 2.38 -25.95 27.59
C ASN A 758 2.27 -24.96 28.77
N VAL A 759 3.04 -23.88 28.72
CA VAL A 759 2.93 -22.76 29.65
C VAL A 759 2.32 -21.57 28.93
N SER A 760 1.26 -20.98 29.48
CA SER A 760 0.71 -19.69 29.03
C SER A 760 1.01 -18.62 30.08
N ILE A 761 1.68 -17.53 29.71
CA ILE A 761 2.02 -16.41 30.57
C ILE A 761 1.11 -15.23 30.23
N ALA A 762 0.25 -14.84 31.17
CA ALA A 762 -0.58 -13.65 31.01
C ALA A 762 0.25 -12.38 31.24
N LEU A 763 0.50 -11.61 30.17
CA LEU A 763 1.39 -10.44 30.21
C LEU A 763 0.66 -9.13 30.61
N GLY A 764 -0.68 -9.15 30.57
CA GLY A 764 -1.56 -8.00 30.85
C GLY A 764 -2.18 -7.42 29.58
N ASN A 765 -3.18 -6.54 29.71
CA ASN A 765 -3.94 -5.96 28.58
C ASN A 765 -4.65 -6.97 27.64
N GLY A 766 -4.78 -8.24 28.04
CA GLY A 766 -5.29 -9.31 27.18
C GLY A 766 -4.20 -10.07 26.41
N GLN A 767 -2.93 -9.62 26.48
CA GLN A 767 -1.80 -10.24 25.81
C GLN A 767 -1.28 -11.48 26.56
N THR A 768 -0.93 -12.54 25.83
CA THR A 768 -0.40 -13.80 26.36
C THR A 768 0.81 -14.29 25.56
N LEU A 769 1.78 -14.88 26.25
CA LEU A 769 2.87 -15.65 25.63
C LEU A 769 2.70 -17.13 25.92
N THR A 770 2.77 -17.99 24.90
CA THR A 770 2.70 -19.44 25.04
C THR A 770 4.06 -20.08 24.81
N LEU A 771 4.47 -21.01 25.67
CA LEU A 771 5.69 -21.81 25.55
C LEU A 771 5.30 -23.28 25.41
N LEU A 772 5.62 -23.88 24.25
CA LEU A 772 5.25 -25.25 23.92
C LEU A 772 6.13 -26.26 24.66
N GLY A 773 5.52 -27.32 25.20
CA GLY A 773 6.23 -28.43 25.84
C GLY A 773 6.92 -28.07 27.17
N GLN A 774 6.70 -26.86 27.70
CA GLN A 774 7.32 -26.38 28.93
C GLN A 774 6.46 -26.64 30.17
N THR A 775 7.12 -26.63 31.32
CA THR A 775 6.43 -26.61 32.62
C THR A 775 6.73 -25.31 33.37
N VAL A 776 5.73 -24.78 34.07
CA VAL A 776 5.93 -23.57 34.91
C VAL A 776 7.06 -23.78 35.94
N GLY A 777 7.26 -25.04 36.38
CA GLY A 777 8.34 -25.44 37.27
C GLY A 777 9.74 -25.25 36.68
N ALA A 778 9.91 -25.47 35.38
CA ALA A 778 11.20 -25.43 34.68
C ALA A 778 11.77 -24.02 34.50
N LEU A 779 10.91 -23.00 34.42
CA LEU A 779 11.33 -21.60 34.28
C LEU A 779 12.15 -21.13 35.49
N THR A 780 13.29 -20.49 35.21
CA THR A 780 14.19 -19.88 36.19
C THR A 780 14.35 -18.37 35.96
N SER A 781 14.94 -17.66 36.92
CA SER A 781 15.20 -16.21 36.78
C SER A 781 16.24 -15.86 35.72
N GLU A 782 16.99 -16.84 35.21
CA GLU A 782 17.94 -16.63 34.10
C GLU A 782 17.22 -16.68 32.74
N ASN A 783 16.04 -17.32 32.68
CA ASN A 783 15.25 -17.47 31.46
C ASN A 783 14.36 -16.27 31.15
N VAL A 784 14.30 -15.26 32.03
CA VAL A 784 13.44 -14.09 31.83
C VAL A 784 14.19 -12.83 32.17
N VAL A 785 14.39 -11.99 31.14
CA VAL A 785 14.84 -10.62 31.29
C VAL A 785 13.61 -9.73 31.21
N ILE A 786 13.36 -8.96 32.26
CA ILE A 786 12.35 -7.92 32.22
C ILE A 786 13.09 -6.64 31.88
N SER A 787 12.85 -6.09 30.69
CA SER A 787 13.21 -4.72 30.39
C SER A 787 12.04 -3.86 30.85
N PRO A 788 12.07 -3.30 32.08
CA PRO A 788 10.98 -2.48 32.54
C PRO A 788 10.76 -1.34 31.54
N ALA A 789 9.50 -0.92 31.36
CA ALA A 789 9.20 0.35 30.74
C ALA A 789 10.19 1.38 31.32
N VAL A 790 11.02 1.97 30.46
CA VAL A 790 12.16 2.84 30.79
C VAL A 790 11.92 3.60 32.09
N GLU A 791 12.34 3.05 33.22
CA GLU A 791 12.19 3.69 34.53
C GLU A 791 13.54 4.25 34.97
N HIS A 792 13.96 5.24 34.19
CA HIS A 792 14.60 6.44 34.74
C HIS A 792 14.19 7.66 33.88
N ILE A 793 12.89 7.76 33.57
CA ILE A 793 12.28 9.04 33.21
C ILE A 793 12.13 9.82 34.51
N THR A 794 12.92 10.88 34.67
CA THR A 794 12.72 11.81 35.77
C THR A 794 11.44 12.59 35.48
N TYR A 795 10.28 12.08 35.89
CA TYR A 795 9.09 12.92 36.06
C TYR A 795 9.34 13.80 37.28
N ALA A 796 9.79 15.03 37.08
CA ALA A 796 9.79 16.03 38.13
C ALA A 796 8.34 16.23 38.60
N VAL A 797 7.97 15.54 39.67
CA VAL A 797 6.70 15.74 40.39
C VAL A 797 6.67 17.19 40.87
N PRO A 798 5.69 18.03 40.45
CA PRO A 798 5.37 19.22 41.22
C PRO A 798 4.87 18.74 42.58
N THR A 799 5.49 19.23 43.64
CA THR A 799 5.15 18.90 45.02
C THR A 799 3.73 19.36 45.38
N SER A 800 2.71 18.61 44.97
CA SER A 800 1.39 18.53 45.61
C SER A 800 0.50 17.58 44.81
N ALA A 801 -0.07 16.59 45.50
CA ALA A 801 -1.10 15.71 44.96
C ALA A 801 -2.30 16.51 44.40
N ALA A 802 -2.85 16.02 43.28
CA ALA A 802 -4.05 16.45 42.54
C ALA A 802 -3.84 17.41 41.35
N ALA A 803 -3.57 16.84 40.17
CA ALA A 803 -4.24 17.11 38.88
C ALA A 803 -3.47 16.39 37.74
N THR A 804 -4.17 15.62 36.91
CA THR A 804 -3.71 15.30 35.55
C THR A 804 -3.50 16.62 34.80
N PRO A 805 -2.37 16.81 34.08
CA PRO A 805 -2.10 18.08 33.40
C PRO A 805 -3.14 18.33 32.30
N THR A 806 -3.78 19.50 32.35
CA THR A 806 -4.78 19.98 31.38
C THR A 806 -4.19 20.96 30.36
N SER A 807 -2.85 21.10 30.30
CA SER A 807 -2.15 22.10 29.48
C SER A 807 -0.70 21.69 29.16
N ASN A 808 -0.15 22.21 28.06
CA ASN A 808 1.25 22.09 27.60
C ASN A 808 2.24 22.06 28.78
N ALA A 809 3.03 20.98 28.87
CA ALA A 809 3.94 20.76 29.99
C ALA A 809 5.41 20.93 29.56
N THR A 810 6.21 21.59 30.41
CA THR A 810 7.67 21.65 30.25
C THR A 810 8.33 20.55 31.06
N VAL A 811 9.05 19.65 30.40
CA VAL A 811 9.82 18.55 30.99
C VAL A 811 11.30 18.94 31.00
N ASN A 812 11.91 18.98 32.18
CA ASN A 812 13.33 19.33 32.33
C ASN A 812 14.11 18.15 32.95
N GLY A 813 15.22 17.77 32.31
CA GLY A 813 16.19 16.79 32.79
C GLY A 813 17.05 17.35 33.92
N THR A 814 17.97 16.54 34.44
CA THR A 814 18.82 16.95 35.55
C THR A 814 20.18 17.47 35.07
N ALA A 815 21.04 17.89 35.99
CA ALA A 815 22.41 18.28 35.64
C ALA A 815 23.36 17.06 35.52
N ALA A 816 22.89 15.84 35.80
CA ALA A 816 23.70 14.63 35.84
C ALA A 816 23.75 13.87 34.50
N GLY A 817 22.67 13.94 33.71
CA GLY A 817 22.63 13.50 32.32
C GLY A 817 22.33 12.02 32.09
N GLY A 818 22.00 11.68 30.85
CA GLY A 818 21.64 10.32 30.43
C GLY A 818 20.16 10.01 30.62
N GLU A 819 19.32 11.03 30.74
CA GLU A 819 17.89 10.85 31.00
C GLU A 819 17.11 10.66 29.70
N THR A 820 15.99 9.94 29.80
CA THR A 820 14.96 9.94 28.74
C THR A 820 13.81 10.82 29.18
N LEU A 821 13.52 11.86 28.41
CA LEU A 821 12.38 12.76 28.60
C LEU A 821 11.32 12.37 27.58
N VAL A 822 10.07 12.21 28.03
CA VAL A 822 8.96 11.80 27.17
C VAL A 822 7.82 12.81 27.27
N GLY A 823 7.23 13.18 26.13
CA GLY A 823 6.02 14.00 26.04
C GLY A 823 4.86 13.46 26.89
N THR A 824 4.03 14.36 27.40
CA THR A 824 2.89 14.07 28.27
C THR A 824 1.59 14.04 27.48
N LYS A 825 0.72 13.06 27.76
CA LYS A 825 -0.65 13.02 27.24
C LYS A 825 -1.64 13.59 28.26
N ASN A 826 -2.76 14.15 27.80
CA ASN A 826 -3.84 14.59 28.68
C ASN A 826 -4.71 13.41 29.18
N SER A 827 -5.74 13.68 29.98
CA SER A 827 -6.63 12.66 30.54
C SER A 827 -7.42 11.84 29.50
N ASN A 828 -7.48 12.31 28.26
CA ASN A 828 -8.14 11.63 27.14
C ASN A 828 -7.13 10.90 26.24
N ASN A 829 -5.89 10.72 26.70
CA ASN A 829 -4.78 10.10 25.96
C ASN A 829 -4.39 10.85 24.67
N ILE A 830 -4.77 12.13 24.56
CA ILE A 830 -4.35 13.00 23.46
C ILE A 830 -2.97 13.57 23.82
N ALA A 831 -2.03 13.47 22.90
CA ALA A 831 -0.70 14.02 23.06
C ALA A 831 -0.74 15.57 23.06
N LEU A 832 0.12 16.19 23.87
CA LEU A 832 0.12 17.63 24.14
C LEU A 832 1.38 18.25 23.56
N ASP A 833 1.31 19.51 23.11
CA ASP A 833 2.48 20.31 22.75
C ASP A 833 3.42 20.47 23.95
N ASN A 834 4.54 19.77 23.96
CA ASN A 834 5.48 19.70 25.07
C ASN A 834 6.75 20.50 24.83
N ALA A 835 7.35 21.02 25.91
CA ALA A 835 8.68 21.62 25.85
C ALA A 835 9.66 20.76 26.64
N MET A 836 10.66 20.17 25.99
CA MET A 836 11.59 19.21 26.60
C MET A 836 13.03 19.73 26.60
N LYS A 837 13.72 19.64 27.74
CA LYS A 837 15.10 20.11 27.89
C LYS A 837 15.93 19.20 28.79
N GLY A 838 16.94 18.52 28.24
CA GLY A 838 17.82 17.60 28.99
C GLY A 838 18.71 18.26 30.05
N ASN A 839 19.03 19.55 29.87
CA ASN A 839 19.98 20.34 30.68
C ASN A 839 21.45 19.94 30.54
N GLY A 840 21.91 18.80 31.04
CA GLY A 840 23.33 18.44 30.92
C GLY A 840 23.57 16.94 30.91
N GLY A 841 24.24 16.43 29.89
CA GLY A 841 24.36 14.99 29.64
C GLY A 841 24.27 14.68 28.16
N GLY A 842 24.17 13.40 27.78
CA GLY A 842 23.57 13.02 26.50
C GLY A 842 22.19 12.46 26.78
N ASP A 843 21.15 13.25 26.54
CA ASP A 843 19.78 12.92 26.93
C ASP A 843 18.96 12.47 25.72
N THR A 844 17.97 11.61 25.92
CA THR A 844 17.02 11.23 24.86
C THR A 844 15.72 12.01 25.07
N LEU A 845 15.34 12.85 24.10
CA LEU A 845 14.12 13.64 24.13
C LEU A 845 13.13 13.00 23.15
N ILE A 846 12.05 12.42 23.66
CA ILE A 846 11.06 11.65 22.89
C ILE A 846 9.73 12.38 22.92
N GLY A 847 9.28 12.85 21.77
CA GLY A 847 7.93 13.40 21.59
C GLY A 847 6.92 12.35 21.15
N GLY A 848 5.79 12.84 20.69
CA GLY A 848 4.73 12.09 20.03
C GLY A 848 3.86 13.07 19.25
N GLY A 849 2.56 12.81 19.09
CA GLY A 849 1.68 13.83 18.52
C GLY A 849 1.65 15.14 19.33
N GLY A 850 1.21 16.24 18.73
CA GLY A 850 1.26 17.59 19.29
C GLY A 850 2.49 18.35 18.79
N GLY A 851 2.48 19.69 18.84
CA GLY A 851 3.62 20.52 18.42
C GLY A 851 4.66 20.63 19.52
N ASP A 852 5.64 19.73 19.51
CA ASP A 852 6.68 19.59 20.52
C ASP A 852 7.87 20.52 20.26
N THR A 853 8.51 20.97 21.34
CA THR A 853 9.70 21.83 21.34
C THR A 853 10.84 21.19 22.11
N TYR A 854 11.91 20.85 21.41
CA TYR A 854 13.11 20.19 21.90
C TYR A 854 14.25 21.19 22.12
N TYR A 855 14.67 21.39 23.36
CA TYR A 855 15.85 22.19 23.69
C TYR A 855 17.08 21.29 23.75
N VAL A 856 17.77 21.18 22.62
CA VAL A 856 19.03 20.43 22.51
C VAL A 856 20.18 21.32 22.96
N VAL A 857 20.78 20.98 24.10
CA VAL A 857 21.80 21.81 24.75
C VAL A 857 23.16 21.13 24.82
N HIS A 858 23.23 19.84 24.49
CA HIS A 858 24.46 19.08 24.45
C HIS A 858 24.54 18.21 23.18
N ALA A 859 25.75 18.02 22.65
CA ALA A 859 25.96 17.35 21.36
C ALA A 859 25.57 15.86 21.32
N ASN A 860 25.39 15.25 22.50
CA ASN A 860 24.95 13.86 22.64
C ASN A 860 23.46 13.75 22.96
N ASP A 861 22.71 14.86 22.95
CA ASP A 861 21.26 14.79 23.08
C ASP A 861 20.69 14.20 21.78
N ARG A 862 19.77 13.25 21.93
CA ARG A 862 19.09 12.56 20.83
C ARG A 862 17.62 12.93 20.85
N VAL A 863 17.15 13.55 19.79
CA VAL A 863 15.70 13.77 19.57
C VAL A 863 15.14 12.56 18.84
N ILE A 864 14.01 12.06 19.32
CA ILE A 864 13.23 11.00 18.68
C ILE A 864 11.81 11.52 18.58
N GLU A 865 11.43 11.99 17.39
CA GLU A 865 10.03 12.24 17.10
C GLU A 865 9.41 10.94 16.56
N ARG A 866 8.37 10.47 17.23
CA ARG A 866 7.76 9.18 16.88
C ARG A 866 6.76 9.43 15.79
N ALA A 867 6.91 8.73 14.66
CA ALA A 867 5.85 8.68 13.67
C ALA A 867 4.56 8.20 14.34
N PHE A 868 3.59 9.10 14.42
CA PHE A 868 2.19 8.90 14.80
C PHE A 868 1.87 7.63 15.62
N GLU A 869 1.99 7.70 16.96
CA GLU A 869 1.46 6.67 17.86
C GLU A 869 -0.07 6.87 18.14
N GLY A 870 -0.90 6.62 17.12
CA GLY A 870 -2.34 6.33 17.29
C GLY A 870 -3.35 7.41 16.85
N ILE A 871 -4.58 6.93 16.59
CA ILE A 871 -5.73 7.54 15.87
C ILE A 871 -6.26 8.92 16.37
N TYR A 872 -5.75 9.48 17.48
CA TYR A 872 -6.32 10.71 18.11
C TYR A 872 -5.34 11.87 18.36
N GLY A 873 -4.11 11.84 17.83
CA GLY A 873 -3.15 12.94 17.96
C GLY A 873 -3.19 13.94 16.81
N ASN A 874 -3.09 15.24 17.08
CA ASN A 874 -2.62 16.21 16.07
C ASN A 874 -1.18 15.80 15.70
N PRO A 875 -0.77 15.65 14.43
CA PRO A 875 0.63 15.39 14.10
C PRO A 875 1.57 16.50 14.62
N GLY A 876 1.04 17.70 14.89
CA GLY A 876 1.85 18.78 15.44
C GLY A 876 2.76 19.43 14.39
N VAL A 877 3.43 20.49 14.80
CA VAL A 877 4.54 21.09 14.05
C VAL A 877 5.67 21.18 15.07
N ASP A 878 6.70 20.38 14.87
CA ASP A 878 7.72 20.14 15.88
C ASP A 878 8.94 21.02 15.66
N GLN A 879 9.64 21.33 16.75
CA GLN A 879 10.72 22.30 16.75
C GLN A 879 11.91 21.89 17.60
N VAL A 880 13.10 21.89 17.02
CA VAL A 880 14.37 21.88 17.76
C VAL A 880 14.88 23.30 17.96
N ILE A 881 15.19 23.65 19.20
CA ILE A 881 15.92 24.87 19.58
C ILE A 881 17.28 24.48 20.13
N THR A 882 18.36 24.98 19.54
CA THR A 882 19.72 24.61 19.98
C THR A 882 20.71 25.77 19.93
N GLY A 883 21.76 25.70 20.77
CA GLY A 883 22.92 26.60 20.71
C GLY A 883 24.20 25.88 20.29
N LEU A 884 24.08 24.63 19.81
CA LEU A 884 25.20 23.85 19.29
C LEU A 884 25.66 24.40 17.95
N THR A 885 26.95 24.30 17.64
CA THR A 885 27.52 24.77 16.38
C THR A 885 27.07 23.98 15.15
N SER A 886 26.44 22.83 15.32
CA SER A 886 25.89 22.05 14.21
C SER A 886 24.74 21.16 14.70
N TYR A 887 23.68 21.06 13.90
CA TYR A 887 22.57 20.14 14.17
C TYR A 887 21.88 19.70 12.88
N LYS A 888 21.49 18.43 12.84
CA LYS A 888 20.71 17.84 11.75
C LYS A 888 19.37 17.36 12.31
N LEU A 889 18.26 17.77 11.68
CA LEU A 889 16.93 17.30 12.07
C LEU A 889 16.81 15.78 11.88
N GLY A 890 16.15 15.14 12.84
CA GLY A 890 15.68 13.76 12.69
C GLY A 890 14.43 13.71 11.81
N ASP A 891 13.97 12.50 11.50
CA ASP A 891 12.70 12.29 10.80
C ASP A 891 11.52 12.86 11.62
N ASN A 892 10.48 13.35 10.93
CA ASN A 892 9.23 13.90 11.49
C ASN A 892 9.39 15.18 12.33
N VAL A 893 10.47 15.95 12.16
CA VAL A 893 10.62 17.26 12.80
C VAL A 893 10.72 18.35 11.74
N GLU A 894 9.91 19.40 11.84
CA GLU A 894 9.76 20.41 10.78
C GLU A 894 10.62 21.66 11.02
N ASN A 895 10.87 22.06 12.27
CA ASN A 895 11.55 23.33 12.56
C ASN A 895 12.90 23.15 13.26
N LEU A 896 13.90 23.91 12.83
CA LEU A 896 15.19 24.05 13.52
C LEU A 896 15.48 25.53 13.79
N VAL A 897 15.79 25.87 15.03
CA VAL A 897 16.13 27.23 15.45
C VAL A 897 17.45 27.23 16.21
N PHE A 898 18.46 27.90 15.66
CA PHE A 898 19.71 28.16 16.36
C PHE A 898 19.62 29.39 17.26
N THR A 899 20.35 29.35 18.37
CA THR A 899 20.43 30.44 19.35
C THR A 899 21.87 30.82 19.62
N GLY A 900 22.12 32.11 19.78
CA GLY A 900 23.45 32.64 20.09
C GLY A 900 24.19 33.20 18.88
N SER A 901 25.50 33.39 19.02
CA SER A 901 26.34 34.11 18.06
C SER A 901 27.49 33.27 17.50
N ALA A 902 27.41 31.95 17.65
CA ALA A 902 28.35 31.05 16.98
C ALA A 902 27.99 30.95 15.49
N ASN A 903 28.92 30.44 14.70
CA ASN A 903 28.63 30.03 13.32
C ASN A 903 28.07 28.62 13.37
N HIS A 904 26.81 28.47 12.99
CA HIS A 904 26.04 27.24 13.07
C HIS A 904 25.97 26.54 11.71
N VAL A 905 25.84 25.22 11.72
CA VAL A 905 25.55 24.41 10.53
C VAL A 905 24.23 23.67 10.76
N GLY A 906 23.19 24.09 10.06
CA GLY A 906 21.85 23.50 10.09
C GLY A 906 21.59 22.61 8.89
N THR A 907 21.05 21.42 9.12
CA THR A 907 20.61 20.53 8.04
C THR A 907 19.21 20.00 8.34
N GLY A 908 18.29 20.17 7.39
CA GLY A 908 16.94 19.61 7.43
C GLY A 908 16.89 18.12 7.12
N ASN A 909 15.70 17.63 6.79
CA ASN A 909 15.37 16.24 6.50
C ASN A 909 14.71 16.12 5.11
N ARG A 910 13.77 15.19 4.91
CA ARG A 910 13.12 14.97 3.59
C ARG A 910 11.77 15.67 3.45
N PHE A 911 11.34 16.40 4.48
CA PHE A 911 10.06 17.08 4.58
C PHE A 911 10.28 18.60 4.42
N ASP A 912 9.19 19.33 4.19
CA ASP A 912 9.21 20.80 4.17
C ASP A 912 9.61 21.34 5.56
N ASN A 913 10.80 21.93 5.66
CA ASN A 913 11.36 22.38 6.92
C ASN A 913 11.44 23.91 7.00
N ASN A 914 11.53 24.42 8.23
CA ASN A 914 11.80 25.82 8.52
C ASN A 914 13.04 25.95 9.41
N LEU A 915 14.15 26.37 8.81
CA LEU A 915 15.46 26.51 9.43
C LEU A 915 15.75 27.98 9.71
N VAL A 916 16.06 28.29 10.97
CA VAL A 916 16.40 29.64 11.44
C VAL A 916 17.79 29.62 12.08
N GLY A 917 18.72 30.36 11.50
CA GLY A 917 20.06 30.61 12.02
C GLY A 917 20.08 31.55 13.23
N GLY A 918 21.27 31.76 13.77
CA GLY A 918 21.54 32.63 14.90
C GLY A 918 22.01 34.02 14.47
N THR A 919 23.02 34.54 15.17
CA THR A 919 23.64 35.84 14.89
C THR A 919 25.09 35.73 14.40
N GLY A 920 25.53 34.52 14.03
CA GLY A 920 26.84 34.25 13.47
C GLY A 920 26.77 34.13 11.95
N ALA A 921 27.86 33.69 11.32
CA ALA A 921 27.85 33.33 9.90
C ALA A 921 27.45 31.85 9.76
N ASP A 922 26.17 31.61 9.52
CA ASP A 922 25.53 30.31 9.58
C ASP A 922 25.50 29.63 8.21
N THR A 923 25.41 28.30 8.17
CA THR A 923 25.24 27.51 6.93
C THR A 923 24.00 26.66 7.06
N LEU A 924 23.00 26.89 6.22
CA LEU A 924 21.69 26.20 6.26
C LEU A 924 21.47 25.41 4.97
N ASN A 925 21.03 24.16 5.11
CA ASN A 925 20.68 23.27 4.00
C ASN A 925 19.36 22.57 4.33
N GLY A 926 18.30 22.87 3.58
CA GLY A 926 16.96 22.34 3.82
C GLY A 926 16.84 20.84 3.54
N LYS A 927 17.64 20.33 2.60
CA LYS A 927 17.59 18.97 2.04
C LYS A 927 16.40 18.81 1.09
N ARG A 928 15.57 17.78 1.19
CA ARG A 928 14.48 17.56 0.22
C ARG A 928 13.21 18.19 0.76
N GLY A 929 12.47 18.93 -0.07
CA GLY A 929 11.20 19.54 0.30
C GLY A 929 11.09 20.96 -0.24
N PHE A 930 10.06 21.67 0.23
CA PHE A 930 9.92 23.12 0.07
C PHE A 930 10.34 23.80 1.37
N ASP A 931 11.63 24.12 1.51
CA ASP A 931 12.17 24.60 2.77
C ASP A 931 12.14 26.13 2.92
N PHE A 932 11.95 26.62 4.15
CA PHE A 932 12.13 28.03 4.53
C PHE A 932 13.44 28.21 5.29
N LEU A 933 14.36 28.98 4.72
CA LEU A 933 15.69 29.22 5.29
C LEU A 933 15.81 30.69 5.71
N THR A 934 16.10 30.93 6.98
CA THR A 934 16.31 32.26 7.57
C THR A 934 17.70 32.30 8.19
N GLY A 935 18.64 33.06 7.62
CA GLY A 935 20.03 33.10 8.08
C GLY A 935 20.20 33.80 9.43
N GLY A 936 19.44 34.88 9.64
CA GLY A 936 19.55 35.73 10.80
C GLY A 936 20.52 36.90 10.58
N ALA A 937 21.30 37.24 11.60
CA ALA A 937 22.29 38.30 11.47
C ALA A 937 23.65 37.66 11.20
N GLY A 938 24.29 37.97 10.09
CA GLY A 938 25.49 37.22 9.74
C GLY A 938 25.91 37.49 8.31
N ASN A 939 26.91 36.75 7.87
CA ASN A 939 27.15 36.53 6.46
C ASN A 939 26.89 35.04 6.24
N ASP A 940 25.67 34.71 5.90
CA ASP A 940 25.15 33.35 5.96
C ASP A 940 25.31 32.63 4.62
N THR A 941 25.29 31.30 4.64
CA THR A 941 25.40 30.45 3.46
C THR A 941 24.18 29.55 3.35
N PHE A 942 23.41 29.70 2.28
CA PHE A 942 22.25 28.85 1.96
C PHE A 942 22.67 27.82 0.91
N VAL A 943 22.63 26.55 1.24
CA VAL A 943 23.13 25.47 0.37
C VAL A 943 21.96 24.79 -0.32
N LEU A 944 21.99 24.76 -1.65
CA LEU A 944 21.06 24.02 -2.49
C LEU A 944 21.84 23.02 -3.33
N GLU A 945 21.44 21.76 -3.28
CA GLU A 945 22.00 20.68 -4.11
C GLU A 945 20.92 20.21 -5.11
N LYS A 946 21.33 19.65 -6.24
CA LYS A 946 20.38 19.10 -7.22
C LYS A 946 19.53 17.95 -6.63
N GLY A 947 18.21 17.99 -6.88
CA GLY A 947 17.22 17.00 -6.43
C GLY A 947 16.65 17.27 -5.04
N MET A 948 16.65 18.55 -4.63
CA MET A 948 16.23 19.04 -3.31
C MET A 948 14.84 19.67 -3.30
N GLY A 949 14.30 20.09 -4.44
CA GLY A 949 13.03 20.80 -4.49
C GLY A 949 13.21 22.32 -4.58
N HIS A 950 12.20 23.07 -4.14
CA HIS A 950 12.18 24.52 -4.29
C HIS A 950 12.18 25.24 -2.94
N ASP A 951 13.33 25.79 -2.57
CA ASP A 951 13.53 26.42 -1.27
C ASP A 951 13.28 27.93 -1.30
N THR A 952 12.94 28.49 -0.15
CA THR A 952 12.73 29.92 0.06
C THR A 952 13.68 30.47 1.12
N VAL A 953 14.56 31.38 0.72
CA VAL A 953 15.36 32.18 1.66
C VAL A 953 14.59 33.45 2.03
N THR A 954 14.38 33.67 3.32
CA THR A 954 13.43 34.68 3.82
C THR A 954 14.06 36.05 4.12
N ASP A 955 15.37 36.09 4.38
CA ASP A 955 16.08 37.27 4.87
C ASP A 955 17.42 37.55 4.16
N PHE A 956 17.58 37.09 2.92
CA PHE A 956 18.80 37.25 2.14
C PHE A 956 19.29 38.71 2.11
N SER A 957 20.52 38.93 2.55
CA SER A 957 21.09 40.25 2.82
C SER A 957 22.52 40.39 2.27
N SER A 958 23.08 41.60 2.38
CA SER A 958 24.40 41.92 1.84
C SER A 958 25.51 41.21 2.63
N GLY A 959 26.15 40.23 2.01
CA GLY A 959 27.21 39.44 2.63
C GLY A 959 26.88 37.95 2.69
N ASP A 960 25.61 37.61 2.47
CA ASP A 960 25.13 36.23 2.38
C ASP A 960 25.48 35.61 1.03
N VAL A 961 25.53 34.29 1.00
CA VAL A 961 25.93 33.49 -0.16
C VAL A 961 24.93 32.37 -0.40
N VAL A 962 24.43 32.26 -1.62
CA VAL A 962 23.75 31.05 -2.10
C VAL A 962 24.81 30.10 -2.68
N ARG A 963 24.94 28.91 -2.11
CA ARG A 963 25.85 27.86 -2.60
C ARG A 963 25.06 26.85 -3.41
N LEU A 964 25.22 26.89 -4.73
CA LEU A 964 24.58 25.98 -5.68
C LEU A 964 25.49 24.80 -5.97
N GLU A 965 25.00 23.59 -5.72
CA GLU A 965 25.75 22.36 -5.91
C GLU A 965 25.13 21.44 -6.97
N ASN A 966 25.94 20.94 -7.90
CA ASN A 966 25.56 19.93 -8.92
C ASN A 966 24.53 20.38 -9.97
N PHE A 967 24.36 21.69 -10.20
CA PHE A 967 23.38 22.22 -11.16
C PHE A 967 23.94 22.42 -12.58
N GLY A 968 25.21 22.09 -12.84
CA GLY A 968 25.87 22.42 -14.11
C GLY A 968 26.04 23.93 -14.30
N LEU A 969 26.06 24.70 -13.21
CA LEU A 969 26.21 26.15 -13.20
C LEU A 969 27.60 26.50 -12.69
N HIS A 970 28.37 27.22 -13.51
CA HIS A 970 29.79 27.45 -13.22
C HIS A 970 30.10 28.89 -12.80
N ASP A 971 29.17 29.81 -13.05
CA ASP A 971 29.34 31.22 -12.69
C ASP A 971 28.01 31.97 -12.53
N PHE A 972 28.11 33.15 -11.94
CA PHE A 972 26.97 34.04 -11.69
C PHE A 972 26.18 34.40 -12.96
N ASN A 973 26.84 34.54 -14.11
CA ASN A 973 26.15 34.90 -15.34
C ASN A 973 25.29 33.72 -15.82
N THR A 974 25.73 32.49 -15.63
CA THR A 974 24.93 31.30 -15.94
C THR A 974 23.74 31.13 -14.99
N ALA A 975 23.91 31.43 -13.70
CA ALA A 975 22.83 31.34 -12.72
C ALA A 975 21.76 32.43 -12.90
N ILE A 976 22.17 33.67 -13.16
CA ILE A 976 21.23 34.80 -13.27
C ILE A 976 20.35 34.71 -14.52
N LEU A 977 20.78 33.96 -15.56
CA LEU A 977 19.95 33.68 -16.73
C LEU A 977 18.74 32.78 -16.39
N ARG A 978 18.80 32.06 -15.27
CA ARG A 978 17.72 31.22 -14.75
C ARG A 978 16.82 31.95 -13.74
N ALA A 979 17.08 33.24 -13.49
CA ALA A 979 16.37 34.04 -12.51
C ALA A 979 15.40 35.04 -13.16
N TYR A 980 14.26 35.27 -12.50
CA TYR A 980 13.35 36.34 -12.85
C TYR A 980 12.78 37.03 -11.60
N GLN A 981 12.38 38.29 -11.75
CA GLN A 981 11.71 39.03 -10.69
C GLN A 981 10.21 38.71 -10.70
N SER A 982 9.66 38.31 -9.55
CA SER A 982 8.23 38.14 -9.32
C SER A 982 7.79 39.01 -8.15
N GLY A 983 7.11 40.12 -8.43
CA GLY A 983 6.75 41.09 -7.40
C GLY A 983 7.97 41.63 -6.65
N ALA A 984 8.03 41.43 -5.33
CA ALA A 984 9.15 41.83 -4.49
C ALA A 984 10.28 40.78 -4.40
N ASP A 985 10.09 39.59 -4.97
CA ASP A 985 10.95 38.42 -4.79
C ASP A 985 11.72 38.08 -6.07
N VAL A 986 12.87 37.42 -5.94
CA VAL A 986 13.60 36.81 -7.05
C VAL A 986 13.37 35.31 -7.04
N ILE A 987 13.01 34.73 -8.18
CA ILE A 987 12.82 33.29 -8.34
C ILE A 987 13.87 32.77 -9.33
N PHE A 988 14.59 31.73 -8.94
CA PHE A 988 15.49 30.95 -9.78
C PHE A 988 14.80 29.63 -10.14
N ASN A 989 14.66 29.37 -11.45
CA ASN A 989 14.21 28.09 -11.95
C ASN A 989 15.44 27.23 -12.29
N LEU A 990 15.76 26.26 -11.44
CA LEU A 990 16.89 25.38 -11.65
C LEU A 990 16.44 24.13 -12.44
N ASP A 991 17.39 23.28 -12.85
CA ASP A 991 17.06 22.12 -13.69
C ASP A 991 16.34 21.04 -12.86
N GLY A 992 15.44 20.28 -13.48
CA GLY A 992 14.86 19.06 -12.88
C GLY A 992 13.74 19.29 -11.85
N GLY A 993 13.13 20.48 -11.82
CA GLY A 993 12.06 20.82 -10.87
C GLY A 993 12.55 21.53 -9.60
N ASP A 994 13.88 21.64 -9.42
CA ASP A 994 14.48 22.39 -8.33
C ASP A 994 14.33 23.91 -8.52
N GLY A 995 14.27 24.66 -7.43
CA GLY A 995 14.12 26.11 -7.47
C GLY A 995 14.63 26.83 -6.23
N LEU A 996 14.77 28.16 -6.34
CA LEU A 996 15.08 29.02 -5.21
C LEU A 996 14.30 30.32 -5.28
N THR A 997 13.61 30.65 -4.21
CA THR A 997 13.00 31.97 -4.00
C THR A 997 13.81 32.77 -3.00
N LEU A 998 14.28 33.96 -3.39
CA LEU A 998 14.86 34.96 -2.49
C LEU A 998 13.81 36.03 -2.18
N LYS A 999 13.31 36.05 -0.95
CA LYS A 999 12.23 36.96 -0.52
C LYS A 999 12.72 38.40 -0.37
N ASN A 1000 11.93 39.35 -0.87
CA ASN A 1000 12.19 40.79 -0.78
C ASN A 1000 13.54 41.24 -1.37
N VAL A 1001 14.12 40.45 -2.28
CA VAL A 1001 15.34 40.79 -3.01
C VAL A 1001 14.99 41.37 -4.38
N GLN A 1002 15.75 42.37 -4.81
CA GLN A 1002 15.67 42.88 -6.18
C GLN A 1002 16.75 42.21 -7.02
N LEU A 1003 16.37 41.65 -8.16
CA LEU A 1003 17.26 40.95 -9.09
C LEU A 1003 18.47 41.80 -9.48
N SER A 1004 18.30 43.13 -9.58
CA SER A 1004 19.37 44.08 -9.89
C SER A 1004 20.42 44.25 -8.79
N ASN A 1005 20.13 43.81 -7.56
CA ASN A 1005 21.02 43.94 -6.42
C ASN A 1005 21.90 42.71 -6.21
N LEU A 1006 21.68 41.64 -6.97
CA LEU A 1006 22.50 40.43 -6.91
C LEU A 1006 23.82 40.61 -7.66
N HIS A 1007 24.87 40.05 -7.10
CA HIS A 1007 26.24 40.14 -7.58
C HIS A 1007 26.92 38.77 -7.56
N ALA A 1008 28.03 38.64 -8.30
CA ALA A 1008 28.78 37.39 -8.35
C ALA A 1008 29.36 36.95 -6.98
N SER A 1009 29.50 37.87 -6.03
CA SER A 1009 29.89 37.56 -4.64
C SER A 1009 28.82 36.82 -3.85
N ASP A 1010 27.57 36.90 -4.29
CA ASP A 1010 26.39 36.40 -3.57
C ASP A 1010 26.14 34.93 -3.91
N PHE A 1011 26.95 34.35 -4.81
CA PHE A 1011 26.83 32.98 -5.29
C PHE A 1011 28.16 32.25 -5.21
N ALA A 1012 28.11 31.03 -4.70
CA ALA A 1012 29.19 30.06 -4.78
C ALA A 1012 28.72 28.86 -5.60
N PHE A 1013 29.57 28.40 -6.52
CA PHE A 1013 29.27 27.30 -7.43
C PHE A 1013 30.16 26.12 -7.07
N VAL A 1014 29.54 24.99 -6.74
CA VAL A 1014 30.25 23.75 -6.38
C VAL A 1014 29.70 22.64 -7.26
N GLU A 1015 30.38 22.34 -8.36
CA GLU A 1015 30.05 21.13 -9.12
C GLU A 1015 30.65 19.93 -8.38
N GLY A 1016 29.78 19.10 -7.82
CA GLY A 1016 30.14 17.78 -7.37
C GLY A 1016 30.42 16.93 -8.59
N THR A 1017 31.69 16.61 -8.71
CA THR A 1017 32.15 15.24 -8.87
C THR A 1017 31.05 14.22 -8.51
N SER A 1018 30.40 13.61 -9.52
CA SER A 1018 29.64 12.35 -9.39
C SER A 1018 30.39 11.36 -8.49
N PRO A 1019 29.74 10.37 -7.84
CA PRO A 1019 30.44 9.34 -7.04
C PRO A 1019 31.64 8.66 -7.75
N LEU A 1020 31.82 8.82 -9.06
CA LEU A 1020 33.04 8.40 -9.80
C LEU A 1020 34.25 9.36 -9.66
N SER A 1021 34.03 10.64 -9.37
CA SER A 1021 35.06 11.67 -9.32
C SER A 1021 35.64 11.92 -7.91
N SER A 1022 34.89 11.56 -6.85
CA SER A 1022 35.41 11.59 -5.47
C SER A 1022 36.47 10.49 -5.23
N ALA A 1023 36.54 9.49 -6.12
CA ALA A 1023 37.65 8.54 -6.22
C ALA A 1023 38.91 9.17 -6.85
N ILE A 1024 38.78 10.20 -7.71
CA ILE A 1024 39.89 10.71 -8.54
C ILE A 1024 40.61 11.92 -7.91
N ILE A 1025 40.01 12.66 -6.97
CA ILE A 1025 40.66 13.85 -6.35
C ILE A 1025 41.20 13.58 -4.92
N LYS A 1026 41.02 12.37 -4.37
CA LYS A 1026 41.58 11.97 -3.07
C LYS A 1026 42.87 11.13 -3.12
N GLU A 1027 43.63 11.16 -4.21
CA GLU A 1027 44.92 10.44 -4.32
C GLU A 1027 46.14 11.33 -4.61
N ASN A 1028 46.34 12.41 -3.84
CA ASN A 1028 47.68 13.00 -3.76
C ASN A 1028 48.31 12.95 -2.36
N SER A 1029 48.02 11.86 -1.63
CA SER A 1029 48.85 11.42 -0.52
C SER A 1029 48.69 9.92 -0.20
N GLY A 1030 49.21 9.06 -1.08
CA GLY A 1030 49.76 7.75 -0.67
C GLY A 1030 48.82 6.53 -0.61
N LEU A 1031 48.84 5.75 -1.69
CA LEU A 1031 48.64 4.30 -1.82
C LEU A 1031 48.38 3.49 -0.53
N SER A 1032 47.18 2.90 -0.41
CA SER A 1032 46.99 1.43 -0.50
C SER A 1032 45.50 1.02 -0.41
N SER A 1033 45.08 0.24 -1.43
CA SER A 1033 43.87 -0.59 -1.61
C SER A 1033 42.50 0.08 -1.79
N PHE A 1034 42.06 0.14 -3.05
CA PHE A 1034 40.66 -0.08 -3.43
C PHE A 1034 40.52 -1.45 -4.08
N GLY A 1035 39.52 -2.21 -3.64
CA GLY A 1035 39.06 -3.46 -4.25
C GLY A 1035 37.84 -3.21 -5.14
N SER A 1036 37.82 -3.95 -6.25
CA SER A 1036 36.69 -4.29 -7.15
C SER A 1036 35.87 -3.17 -7.79
N LEU A 1037 36.39 -2.63 -8.90
CA LEU A 1037 35.60 -2.47 -10.14
C LEU A 1037 36.03 -3.59 -11.10
N PRO A 1038 35.17 -4.07 -12.02
CA PRO A 1038 35.56 -5.07 -13.01
C PRO A 1038 36.32 -4.36 -14.14
N THR A 1039 37.55 -3.94 -13.89
CA THR A 1039 38.46 -3.47 -14.94
C THR A 1039 39.40 -4.60 -15.31
N THR A 1040 39.51 -4.90 -16.60
CA THR A 1040 40.32 -6.01 -17.10
C THR A 1040 41.80 -5.63 -17.23
N HIS A 1041 42.12 -4.35 -17.48
CA HIS A 1041 43.49 -3.86 -17.61
C HIS A 1041 43.63 -2.36 -17.27
N ILE A 1042 44.66 -2.00 -16.48
CA ILE A 1042 45.07 -0.61 -16.20
C ILE A 1042 46.57 -0.50 -16.51
N ASP A 1043 46.95 0.41 -17.41
CA ASP A 1043 48.34 0.59 -17.87
C ASP A 1043 48.82 2.05 -17.72
N ASP A 1044 49.80 2.27 -16.84
CA ASP A 1044 50.48 3.55 -16.61
C ASP A 1044 51.79 3.63 -17.42
N GLY A 1045 51.71 4.21 -18.63
CA GLY A 1045 52.86 4.38 -19.51
C GLY A 1045 53.97 5.23 -18.87
N THR A 1046 55.22 5.02 -19.32
CA THR A 1046 56.36 5.79 -18.79
C THR A 1046 56.35 7.22 -19.36
N PRO A 1047 56.31 8.27 -18.52
CA PRO A 1047 56.17 9.65 -19.03
C PRO A 1047 57.29 10.09 -19.98
N GLY A 1048 56.93 10.51 -21.20
CA GLY A 1048 57.83 11.11 -22.20
C GLY A 1048 58.57 10.14 -23.14
N VAL A 1049 58.12 8.88 -23.21
CA VAL A 1049 58.63 7.85 -24.13
C VAL A 1049 57.50 7.44 -25.08
N GLN A 1050 57.78 7.27 -26.39
CA GLN A 1050 56.78 6.74 -27.33
C GLN A 1050 56.72 5.21 -27.29
N GLU A 1051 55.55 4.66 -26.98
CA GLU A 1051 55.28 3.24 -26.79
C GLU A 1051 54.09 2.76 -27.63
N THR A 1052 53.98 1.44 -27.85
CA THR A 1052 52.79 0.81 -28.45
C THR A 1052 52.15 -0.11 -27.43
N ARG A 1053 50.88 0.15 -27.07
CA ARG A 1053 50.15 -0.50 -25.98
C ARG A 1053 48.85 -1.13 -26.50
N VAL A 1054 48.54 -2.34 -26.06
CA VAL A 1054 47.37 -3.12 -26.50
C VAL A 1054 46.65 -3.67 -25.27
N GLY A 1055 45.36 -3.38 -25.14
CA GLY A 1055 44.47 -3.86 -24.09
C GLY A 1055 43.91 -5.26 -24.35
N THR A 1056 42.89 -5.60 -23.59
CA THR A 1056 42.16 -6.86 -23.59
C THR A 1056 40.78 -6.68 -24.25
N ASP A 1057 40.01 -7.76 -24.40
CA ASP A 1057 38.63 -7.68 -24.93
C ASP A 1057 37.60 -7.33 -23.83
N GLY A 1058 37.97 -6.53 -22.81
CA GLY A 1058 37.06 -5.99 -21.78
C GLY A 1058 37.36 -4.52 -21.50
N ASN A 1059 36.61 -3.88 -20.59
CA ASN A 1059 36.71 -2.44 -20.34
C ASN A 1059 38.07 -2.06 -19.71
N ASP A 1060 38.88 -1.34 -20.46
CA ASP A 1060 40.25 -0.98 -20.10
C ASP A 1060 40.45 0.52 -19.87
N ILE A 1061 41.48 0.87 -19.09
CA ILE A 1061 41.82 2.27 -18.79
C ILE A 1061 43.31 2.54 -19.08
N PHE A 1062 43.57 3.52 -19.94
CA PHE A 1062 44.92 3.94 -20.32
C PHE A 1062 45.24 5.36 -19.84
N TYR A 1063 46.32 5.49 -19.07
CA TYR A 1063 46.83 6.78 -18.61
C TYR A 1063 48.07 7.23 -19.40
N HIS A 1064 48.14 8.54 -19.72
CA HIS A 1064 49.25 9.27 -20.34
C HIS A 1064 49.72 8.72 -21.70
N ALA A 1065 49.05 9.11 -22.79
CA ALA A 1065 49.36 8.67 -24.16
C ALA A 1065 50.16 9.68 -25.01
N GLY A 1066 50.93 10.58 -24.39
CA GLY A 1066 51.73 11.59 -25.08
C GLY A 1066 52.81 10.99 -25.99
N GLY A 1067 52.48 10.79 -27.26
CA GLY A 1067 53.33 10.22 -28.31
C GLY A 1067 53.11 8.73 -28.58
N ASP A 1068 52.19 8.07 -27.87
CA ASP A 1068 51.99 6.63 -27.93
C ASP A 1068 50.99 6.19 -29.00
N THR A 1069 51.06 4.91 -29.34
CA THR A 1069 50.02 4.20 -30.11
C THR A 1069 49.30 3.22 -29.18
N VAL A 1070 48.00 3.43 -28.93
CA VAL A 1070 47.21 2.63 -28.00
C VAL A 1070 46.04 1.95 -28.75
N GLN A 1071 45.74 0.70 -28.38
CA GLN A 1071 44.62 -0.11 -28.90
C GLN A 1071 43.91 -0.77 -27.72
N GLY A 1072 42.62 -0.51 -27.50
CA GLY A 1072 41.85 -1.05 -26.37
C GLY A 1072 41.44 -2.50 -26.58
N GLY A 1073 40.58 -2.78 -27.55
CA GLY A 1073 40.04 -4.12 -27.77
C GLY A 1073 38.52 -4.05 -27.89
N ALA A 1074 37.79 -5.12 -27.59
CA ALA A 1074 36.33 -5.04 -27.44
C ALA A 1074 35.97 -4.61 -26.00
N GLY A 1075 34.99 -3.73 -25.81
CA GLY A 1075 34.64 -3.21 -24.47
C GLY A 1075 34.38 -1.71 -24.52
N ASP A 1076 33.98 -1.11 -23.40
CA ASP A 1076 33.89 0.35 -23.23
C ASP A 1076 35.23 0.84 -22.63
N ASP A 1077 36.12 1.39 -23.46
CA ASP A 1077 37.47 1.76 -23.04
C ASP A 1077 37.62 3.26 -22.72
N TRP A 1078 38.46 3.58 -21.73
CA TRP A 1078 38.78 4.96 -21.34
C TRP A 1078 40.23 5.35 -21.61
N TYR A 1079 40.42 6.44 -22.34
CA TYR A 1079 41.73 6.96 -22.72
C TYR A 1079 41.95 8.37 -22.16
N TYR A 1080 42.97 8.56 -21.32
CA TYR A 1080 43.39 9.88 -20.85
C TYR A 1080 44.64 10.38 -21.61
N ILE A 1081 44.49 11.46 -22.39
CA ILE A 1081 45.56 12.01 -23.22
C ILE A 1081 45.94 13.42 -22.77
N ASP A 1082 47.20 13.56 -22.35
CA ASP A 1082 47.78 14.82 -21.92
C ASP A 1082 48.21 15.75 -23.08
N SER A 1083 48.74 16.92 -22.71
CA SER A 1083 49.11 18.02 -23.62
C SER A 1083 50.19 17.73 -24.69
N GLN A 1084 50.74 16.51 -24.81
CA GLN A 1084 51.77 16.17 -25.80
C GLN A 1084 51.26 15.46 -27.07
N GLY A 1085 49.97 15.08 -27.13
CA GLY A 1085 49.30 14.47 -28.29
C GLY A 1085 49.70 13.02 -28.58
N GLY A 1086 48.81 12.20 -29.18
CA GLY A 1086 49.03 10.75 -29.45
C GLY A 1086 48.15 10.21 -30.59
N LEU A 1087 48.40 8.96 -31.05
CA LEU A 1087 47.62 8.30 -32.12
C LEU A 1087 46.85 7.10 -31.56
N LEU A 1088 45.52 7.18 -31.56
CA LEU A 1088 44.64 6.06 -31.19
C LEU A 1088 44.38 5.16 -32.41
N VAL A 1089 44.59 3.85 -32.28
CA VAL A 1089 44.32 2.87 -33.35
C VAL A 1089 43.37 1.79 -32.86
N GLU A 1090 42.08 1.98 -33.19
CA GLU A 1090 40.98 1.04 -33.03
C GLU A 1090 40.86 0.15 -34.29
N TYR A 1091 40.76 -1.18 -34.16
CA TYR A 1091 40.58 -2.08 -35.33
C TYR A 1091 39.09 -2.30 -35.63
N SER A 1092 38.72 -2.33 -36.92
CA SER A 1092 37.32 -2.49 -37.33
C SER A 1092 36.83 -3.94 -37.29
N GLY A 1093 35.85 -4.25 -36.44
CA GLY A 1093 35.10 -5.51 -36.34
C GLY A 1093 33.72 -5.31 -35.67
N PRO A 1094 32.86 -6.34 -35.60
CA PRO A 1094 31.43 -6.17 -35.29
C PRO A 1094 31.04 -6.15 -33.78
N ALA A 1095 31.99 -6.11 -32.85
CA ALA A 1095 31.73 -6.13 -31.41
C ALA A 1095 32.65 -5.15 -30.66
N TYR A 1096 32.27 -3.87 -30.60
CA TYR A 1096 32.96 -2.83 -29.83
C TYR A 1096 31.95 -2.08 -28.96
N GLY A 1097 32.38 -1.68 -27.77
CA GLY A 1097 31.61 -0.89 -26.80
C GLY A 1097 31.69 0.61 -27.09
N ASN A 1098 31.24 1.44 -26.14
CA ASN A 1098 31.25 2.90 -26.23
C ASN A 1098 32.56 3.46 -25.67
N ASP A 1099 33.50 3.80 -26.56
CA ASP A 1099 34.81 4.28 -26.13
C ASP A 1099 34.80 5.78 -25.81
N THR A 1100 35.49 6.13 -24.71
CA THR A 1100 35.54 7.50 -24.18
C THR A 1100 36.96 8.03 -24.07
N VAL A 1101 37.22 9.17 -24.73
CA VAL A 1101 38.51 9.87 -24.65
C VAL A 1101 38.41 11.14 -23.81
N LEU A 1102 39.30 11.30 -22.82
CA LEU A 1102 39.50 12.52 -22.03
C LEU A 1102 40.72 13.31 -22.55
N MET A 1103 40.54 14.59 -22.86
CA MET A 1103 41.57 15.46 -23.45
C MET A 1103 41.87 16.73 -22.65
N GLU A 1104 43.16 17.12 -22.59
CA GLU A 1104 43.61 18.43 -22.10
C GLU A 1104 43.82 19.48 -23.21
N SER A 1105 43.52 20.74 -22.91
CA SER A 1105 43.65 21.90 -23.81
C SER A 1105 45.09 22.13 -24.34
N GLY A 1106 45.28 22.15 -25.67
CA GLY A 1106 46.51 22.63 -26.34
C GLY A 1106 47.15 21.71 -27.39
N SER A 1107 46.56 20.54 -27.64
CA SER A 1107 47.15 19.46 -28.46
C SER A 1107 46.51 19.33 -29.87
N THR A 1108 47.19 18.63 -30.80
CA THR A 1108 46.68 18.25 -32.14
C THR A 1108 46.42 16.74 -32.18
N TYR A 1109 45.24 16.30 -32.62
CA TYR A 1109 44.78 14.90 -32.51
C TYR A 1109 44.31 14.30 -33.84
N TYR A 1110 44.47 12.98 -33.97
CA TYR A 1110 43.89 12.16 -35.04
C TYR A 1110 42.99 11.10 -34.39
N LEU A 1111 41.67 11.33 -34.44
CA LEU A 1111 40.67 10.39 -33.90
C LEU A 1111 40.31 9.32 -34.95
N HIS A 1112 40.18 8.08 -34.50
CA HIS A 1112 39.63 7.00 -35.32
C HIS A 1112 38.09 7.16 -35.44
N PRO A 1113 37.44 6.72 -36.54
CA PRO A 1113 35.99 6.89 -36.75
C PRO A 1113 35.06 6.20 -35.74
N ASN A 1114 35.57 5.27 -34.94
CA ASN A 1114 34.81 4.44 -33.99
C ASN A 1114 35.01 4.92 -32.54
N VAL A 1115 35.17 6.23 -32.33
CA VAL A 1115 35.17 6.80 -30.98
C VAL A 1115 33.84 7.51 -30.80
N GLU A 1116 33.03 7.03 -29.86
CA GLU A 1116 31.64 7.44 -29.68
C GLU A 1116 31.51 8.63 -28.75
N SER A 1117 32.42 8.78 -27.78
CA SER A 1117 32.37 9.83 -26.75
C SER A 1117 33.68 10.58 -26.57
N LEU A 1118 33.59 11.91 -26.56
CA LEU A 1118 34.74 12.81 -26.35
C LEU A 1118 34.45 13.77 -25.19
N ILE A 1119 35.31 13.76 -24.18
CA ILE A 1119 35.22 14.64 -23.00
C ILE A 1119 36.44 15.58 -23.00
N MET A 1120 36.17 16.89 -23.06
CA MET A 1120 37.20 17.94 -23.14
C MET A 1120 37.38 18.65 -21.79
N ILE A 1121 38.62 18.89 -21.40
CA ILE A 1121 38.99 19.53 -20.13
C ILE A 1121 39.98 20.68 -20.41
N GLY A 1122 39.54 21.95 -20.31
CA GLY A 1122 40.43 23.12 -20.41
C GLY A 1122 39.80 24.42 -20.94
N THR A 1123 40.60 25.52 -21.00
CA THR A 1123 40.12 26.92 -21.14
C THR A 1123 40.60 27.68 -22.41
N ALA A 1124 41.22 27.02 -23.41
CA ALA A 1124 41.68 27.68 -24.65
C ALA A 1124 41.19 26.97 -25.94
N ALA A 1125 41.18 27.71 -27.07
CA ALA A 1125 40.66 27.25 -28.38
C ALA A 1125 41.54 26.14 -29.01
N MET A 1126 40.90 25.09 -29.55
CA MET A 1126 41.56 23.96 -30.21
C MET A 1126 41.24 23.86 -31.71
N ASN A 1127 42.18 23.25 -32.46
CA ASN A 1127 42.01 22.88 -33.87
C ASN A 1127 41.80 21.36 -33.96
N VAL A 1128 40.61 20.93 -34.38
CA VAL A 1128 40.30 19.52 -34.68
C VAL A 1128 40.36 19.33 -36.20
N GLU A 1129 41.30 18.54 -36.70
CA GLU A 1129 41.31 18.12 -38.12
C GLU A 1129 40.67 16.74 -38.24
N ALA A 1130 39.39 16.70 -38.65
CA ALA A 1130 38.67 15.45 -38.90
C ALA A 1130 39.18 14.78 -40.21
N VAL A 1131 39.50 13.49 -40.15
CA VAL A 1131 40.04 12.74 -41.30
C VAL A 1131 38.93 12.33 -42.29
N THR A 1132 37.64 12.38 -41.92
CA THR A 1132 36.53 12.09 -42.83
C THR A 1132 35.28 12.94 -42.57
N SER A 1133 34.43 13.05 -43.59
CA SER A 1133 33.32 14.01 -43.70
C SER A 1133 32.10 13.74 -42.81
N ASP A 1134 32.00 12.58 -42.16
CA ASP A 1134 30.82 12.19 -41.38
C ASP A 1134 30.91 12.64 -39.90
N LEU A 1135 32.13 12.72 -39.36
CA LEU A 1135 32.36 13.16 -37.98
C LEU A 1135 32.06 14.65 -37.78
N GLY A 1136 32.19 15.48 -38.82
CA GLY A 1136 31.89 16.92 -38.77
C GLY A 1136 30.40 17.28 -38.70
N GLN A 1137 29.49 16.29 -38.76
CA GLN A 1137 28.06 16.49 -38.48
C GLN A 1137 27.65 15.99 -37.08
N ARG A 1138 28.50 15.20 -36.40
CA ARG A 1138 28.22 14.62 -35.08
C ARG A 1138 28.97 15.33 -33.94
N LEU A 1139 30.11 15.97 -34.23
CA LEU A 1139 30.73 17.04 -33.41
C LEU A 1139 29.98 18.35 -33.59
#